data_AF-A0A7S2P3B4-F1
#
_entry.id   AF-A0A7S2P3B4-F1
#
_cell.length_a   1.000
_cell.length_b   1.000
_cell.length_c   1.000
_cell.angle_alpha   90.00
_cell.angle_beta   90.00
_cell.angle_gamma   90.00
#
_symmetry.space_group_name_H-M   'P 1'
#
loop_
_entity.id
_entity.type
_entity.pdbx_description
1 polymer ?
#
loop_
_entity_poly.entity_id
_entity_poly.type
_entity_poly.pdbx_seq_one_letter_code
_entity_poly.pdbx_strand_id
1 'polypeptide(L)'
;PGDEDEDDIGDPRQWIAPVVEGPGPKEFADELIGKGELVMLSNPREGTDWDKTPEMNDPLRACRYVAAMELAQEPRIRRQLRAIYRSEAVITTRPTSKGMGAIDAFHEYYGLHLIRDKPLKEHFPPDDAELERRRAHLNADELKELDTELKKREANSCIQYLNLLKAERSGDITVQVHLPFVSTNIEDASTPWYKLPADKRGRDRQDVARFMEALERVYFPANGDTDEWNEERRKILRMALVNYLLPQFEAEARRDLKDASTRIGVEASAQNLNTMAMTGPYRPSHLLGESRFIVPTGELPIVGVCSSNDAKDGTFLAAVNEKGELSDHLAIPGGTSVTSDKMRERVITFLMQTRPAAIVVGSGGGVSSRATARKLGEVLTQATERWNNRLIQGQDEDDEDFEERMLAFSQMHPNHKDEDEDIDWKCNVDIVDDNVAQLFGRSVRGKKEFPDTAVNLKVAIATARWAKDPLSELAYTWSTASDAGVFGTEMLFLNVHPLQRLLPKPLLLREYERVLCNVVANVGVDLYGACKFDHIHGLLSFVPGLGPRKANNLKQSVARIGGAVSSRRSILAKRLLGPIVYNNSVAFLRVRAIDELQDHQIHPLDDSRCHPDVYQRNKWAVKIAVDALELGDSAAGDNDEYAISAIRDVMQNSQNEVERLYNETKKEWENVYGPTFVVDSWEPRTSVPTERWRDKVEELDLETFAEMIQQSGLGKWLSHLNMVKWEYRLPFQDPRKPMVPPTGETLFRLLTGETDATLCPGKEVTGKVMKNGDFGSQVKLEGDVPGFIPLRNLADDHVESAEDIVQVGTVVTALITQVKMEHMCVDLSLKKEDFKKKSSEWERPQSLPPLDDHFDRAAALTIDEEKDKERESRLDALRLTIGSSNLGDGETGADGQPVRRSGKVTRRACAHPAFRNAKHDEVDRELNEAGDAMVGEALIRPSNKSCDSLAIHWMVRPGCIKVIEVLEQDKDTDASIGNKLIIKKEVYGSIDELLGRYIAPMNDRVEEVLHHRKFLDKLEDEIDTKLETMKR
;
A
#
# COMPACT_ATOMS: atom_id res chain seq x y z
N PRO A 1 30.53 37.67 -27.29
CA PRO A 1 29.84 38.97 -27.19
C PRO A 1 29.40 39.45 -28.57
N GLY A 2 28.09 39.59 -28.76
CA GLY A 2 27.43 40.23 -29.90
C GLY A 2 26.18 40.93 -29.36
N ASP A 3 25.93 42.13 -29.88
CA ASP A 3 25.13 43.21 -29.32
C ASP A 3 23.68 42.88 -28.92
N GLU A 4 23.20 43.71 -28.00
CA GLU A 4 21.88 43.77 -27.39
C GLU A 4 20.78 44.11 -28.41
N ASP A 5 20.12 43.09 -28.96
CA ASP A 5 18.76 43.20 -29.51
C ASP A 5 18.02 41.88 -29.19
N GLU A 6 17.03 41.92 -28.30
CA GLU A 6 16.36 40.74 -27.72
C GLU A 6 15.49 39.93 -28.71
N ASP A 7 15.30 40.38 -29.96
CA ASP A 7 14.39 39.76 -30.93
C ASP A 7 15.04 39.24 -32.23
N ASP A 8 16.36 39.38 -32.42
CA ASP A 8 17.07 38.78 -33.56
C ASP A 8 18.23 37.89 -33.09
N ILE A 9 17.85 36.80 -32.42
CA ILE A 9 18.78 35.76 -32.00
C ILE A 9 19.23 35.00 -33.25
N GLY A 10 20.33 35.47 -33.87
CA GLY A 10 20.93 34.89 -35.06
C GLY A 10 21.01 33.35 -35.02
N ASP A 11 20.69 32.74 -36.17
CA ASP A 11 20.65 31.28 -36.38
C ASP A 11 21.94 30.63 -35.83
N PRO A 12 21.88 29.67 -34.90
CA PRO A 12 23.06 28.97 -34.37
C PRO A 12 23.91 28.27 -35.45
N ARG A 13 23.42 28.12 -36.68
CA ARG A 13 24.21 27.70 -37.86
C ARG A 13 25.20 28.76 -38.35
N GLN A 14 25.13 29.99 -37.84
CA GLN A 14 26.03 31.10 -38.20
C GLN A 14 27.21 31.27 -37.24
N TRP A 15 27.31 30.50 -36.14
CA TRP A 15 28.52 30.51 -35.31
C TRP A 15 29.68 29.88 -36.06
N ILE A 16 30.72 30.68 -36.35
CA ILE A 16 31.97 30.22 -36.95
C ILE A 16 33.00 30.19 -35.82
N ALA A 17 33.56 29.01 -35.53
CA ALA A 17 34.61 28.88 -34.55
C ALA A 17 35.81 29.76 -34.95
N PRO A 18 36.30 30.63 -34.06
CA PRO A 18 37.41 31.52 -34.37
C PRO A 18 38.68 30.70 -34.60
N VAL A 19 39.40 31.05 -35.67
CA VAL A 19 40.72 30.51 -36.02
C VAL A 19 41.79 31.30 -35.27
N VAL A 20 42.75 30.62 -34.66
CA VAL A 20 43.87 31.24 -33.93
C VAL A 20 45.05 31.37 -34.90
N GLU A 21 45.22 32.56 -35.45
CA GLU A 21 46.41 32.90 -36.24
C GLU A 21 47.56 33.27 -35.30
N GLY A 22 48.51 32.37 -35.05
CA GLY A 22 49.60 32.61 -34.11
C GLY A 22 50.48 31.40 -33.78
N PRO A 23 51.44 31.56 -32.82
CA PRO A 23 52.32 30.49 -32.38
C PRO A 23 51.56 29.35 -31.67
N GLY A 24 52.19 28.18 -31.57
CA GLY A 24 51.58 26.99 -30.95
C GLY A 24 51.24 27.21 -29.46
N PRO A 25 50.37 26.39 -28.85
CA PRO A 25 49.88 26.60 -27.48
C PRO A 25 50.99 26.74 -26.43
N LYS A 26 52.11 26.05 -26.62
CA LYS A 26 53.26 26.10 -25.71
C LYS A 26 53.98 27.45 -25.76
N GLU A 27 54.24 27.96 -26.96
CA GLU A 27 54.87 29.27 -27.17
C GLU A 27 53.97 30.40 -26.68
N PHE A 28 52.66 30.27 -26.88
CA PHE A 28 51.67 31.19 -26.32
C PHE A 28 51.69 31.20 -24.78
N ALA A 29 51.77 30.03 -24.15
CA ALA A 29 51.87 29.94 -22.69
C ALA A 29 53.18 30.56 -22.16
N ASP A 30 54.31 30.26 -22.81
CA ASP A 30 55.63 30.81 -22.44
C ASP A 30 55.66 32.34 -22.59
N GLU A 31 54.99 32.90 -23.61
CA GLU A 31 54.83 34.34 -23.80
C GLU A 31 54.02 34.99 -22.67
N LEU A 32 52.88 34.40 -22.29
CA LEU A 32 52.03 34.92 -21.22
C LEU A 32 52.70 34.86 -19.84
N ILE A 33 53.47 33.79 -19.58
CA ILE A 33 54.30 33.68 -18.37
C ILE A 33 55.38 34.77 -18.39
N GLY A 34 56.04 34.96 -19.54
CA GLY A 34 57.08 35.99 -19.72
C GLY A 34 56.57 37.41 -19.54
N LYS A 35 55.30 37.68 -19.88
CA LYS A 35 54.62 38.97 -19.65
C LYS A 35 54.05 39.14 -18.24
N GLY A 36 54.04 38.08 -17.42
CA GLY A 36 53.45 38.08 -16.08
C GLY A 36 51.91 38.07 -16.07
N GLU A 37 51.28 37.79 -17.21
CA GLU A 37 49.82 37.70 -17.37
C GLU A 37 49.28 36.33 -16.95
N LEU A 38 50.14 35.31 -16.91
CA LEU A 38 49.84 33.95 -16.46
C LEU A 38 50.78 33.55 -15.32
N VAL A 39 50.21 33.16 -14.17
CA VAL A 39 50.97 32.71 -13.00
C VAL A 39 50.89 31.19 -12.90
N MET A 40 52.03 30.52 -12.78
CA MET A 40 52.09 29.09 -12.50
C MET A 40 51.43 28.81 -11.14
N LEU A 41 50.38 27.98 -11.13
CA LEU A 41 49.72 27.56 -9.90
C LEU A 41 50.61 26.57 -9.12
N SER A 42 51.61 27.07 -8.41
CA SER A 42 52.35 26.27 -7.43
C SER A 42 51.75 26.46 -6.03
N ASN A 43 50.88 25.55 -5.58
CA ASN A 43 50.84 25.18 -4.17
C ASN A 43 50.08 23.86 -3.88
N PRO A 44 50.70 22.91 -3.15
CA PRO A 44 50.09 21.64 -2.75
C PRO A 44 49.33 21.71 -1.41
N ARG A 45 48.38 20.79 -1.20
CA ARG A 45 48.01 20.32 0.14
C ARG A 45 49.12 19.38 0.64
N GLU A 46 49.55 19.50 1.90
CA GLU A 46 50.53 18.58 2.49
C GLU A 46 50.04 17.13 2.40
N GLY A 47 50.87 16.24 1.85
CA GLY A 47 50.66 14.78 1.85
C GLY A 47 50.59 14.07 0.48
N THR A 48 50.64 14.78 -0.64
CA THR A 48 50.64 14.16 -1.98
C THR A 48 52.05 13.90 -2.52
N ASP A 49 52.34 12.63 -2.83
CA ASP A 49 53.58 12.14 -3.42
C ASP A 49 53.73 12.63 -4.88
N TRP A 50 54.76 13.43 -5.15
CA TRP A 50 54.84 14.34 -6.30
C TRP A 50 55.54 13.76 -7.54
N ASP A 51 56.04 12.52 -7.48
CA ASP A 51 56.78 11.89 -8.59
C ASP A 51 55.88 11.26 -9.69
N LYS A 52 54.54 11.43 -9.63
CA LYS A 52 53.60 10.68 -10.50
C LYS A 52 52.61 11.48 -11.37
N THR A 53 52.62 12.82 -11.41
CA THR A 53 51.64 13.58 -12.24
C THR A 53 52.27 14.74 -13.05
N PRO A 54 52.56 14.54 -14.36
CA PRO A 54 53.07 15.59 -15.26
C PRO A 54 52.16 16.82 -15.44
N GLU A 55 50.86 16.69 -15.12
CA GLU A 55 49.82 17.73 -15.30
C GLU A 55 49.89 18.90 -14.30
N MET A 56 50.68 18.78 -13.23
CA MET A 56 50.82 19.85 -12.24
C MET A 56 51.70 21.02 -12.72
N ASN A 57 52.52 20.81 -13.74
CA ASN A 57 53.41 21.81 -14.33
C ASN A 57 52.87 22.39 -15.66
N ASP A 58 51.57 22.25 -15.95
CA ASP A 58 50.96 22.78 -17.16
C ASP A 58 50.46 24.24 -16.96
N PRO A 59 51.10 25.23 -17.61
CA PRO A 59 50.73 26.63 -17.45
C PRO A 59 49.30 26.96 -17.92
N LEU A 60 48.78 26.24 -18.93
CA LEU A 60 47.45 26.51 -19.49
C LEU A 60 46.32 25.92 -18.65
N ARG A 61 46.62 25.15 -17.60
CA ARG A 61 45.61 24.50 -16.75
C ARG A 61 44.56 25.48 -16.20
N ALA A 62 44.99 26.65 -15.74
CA ALA A 62 44.09 27.68 -15.21
C ALA A 62 43.17 28.25 -16.31
N CYS A 63 43.73 28.51 -17.50
CA CYS A 63 42.96 28.96 -18.67
C CYS A 63 41.92 27.91 -19.09
N ARG A 64 42.30 26.63 -19.15
CA ARG A 64 41.36 25.56 -19.45
C ARG A 64 40.24 25.51 -18.41
N TYR A 65 40.56 25.67 -17.13
CA TYR A 65 39.58 25.63 -16.05
C TYR A 65 38.53 26.73 -16.21
N VAL A 66 38.96 27.96 -16.44
CA VAL A 66 38.07 29.11 -16.66
C VAL A 66 37.21 28.89 -17.91
N ALA A 67 37.82 28.52 -19.04
CA ALA A 67 37.11 28.28 -20.28
C ALA A 67 36.09 27.14 -20.18
N ALA A 68 36.43 26.05 -19.49
CA ALA A 68 35.53 24.93 -19.26
C ALA A 68 34.34 25.32 -18.37
N MET A 69 34.57 26.17 -17.37
CA MET A 69 33.53 26.67 -16.47
C MET A 69 32.57 27.60 -17.22
N GLU A 70 33.06 28.53 -18.05
CA GLU A 70 32.23 29.40 -18.89
C GLU A 70 31.40 28.60 -19.88
N LEU A 71 32.02 27.64 -20.57
CA LEU A 71 31.34 26.76 -21.51
C LEU A 71 30.20 25.96 -20.85
N ALA A 72 30.41 25.49 -19.63
CA ALA A 72 29.41 24.72 -18.89
C ALA A 72 28.16 25.54 -18.51
N GLN A 73 28.26 26.88 -18.52
CA GLN A 73 27.15 27.79 -18.24
C GLN A 73 26.35 28.19 -19.50
N GLU A 74 26.81 27.82 -20.71
CA GLU A 74 26.15 28.20 -21.96
C GLU A 74 24.78 27.51 -22.16
N PRO A 75 23.64 28.25 -22.14
CA PRO A 75 22.31 27.63 -22.12
C PRO A 75 21.99 26.77 -23.35
N ARG A 76 22.48 27.15 -24.53
CA ARG A 76 22.22 26.44 -25.80
C ARG A 76 22.85 25.05 -25.80
N ILE A 77 24.11 24.98 -25.34
CA ILE A 77 24.87 23.74 -25.23
C ILE A 77 24.26 22.83 -24.20
N ARG A 78 23.92 23.38 -23.02
CA ARG A 78 23.22 22.64 -21.98
C ARG A 78 21.93 22.00 -22.50
N ARG A 79 21.14 22.73 -23.30
CA ARG A 79 19.89 22.22 -23.89
C ARG A 79 20.14 21.02 -24.80
N GLN A 80 21.10 21.13 -25.74
CA GLN A 80 21.39 20.07 -26.68
C GLN A 80 22.02 18.84 -26.00
N LEU A 81 23.02 19.05 -25.15
CA LEU A 81 23.70 17.95 -24.46
C LEU A 81 22.80 17.25 -23.45
N ARG A 82 21.85 17.96 -22.82
CA ARG A 82 20.83 17.34 -21.96
C ARG A 82 19.96 16.36 -22.72
N ALA A 83 19.56 16.70 -23.96
CA ALA A 83 18.76 15.80 -24.80
C ALA A 83 19.54 14.51 -25.12
N ILE A 84 20.83 14.65 -25.46
CA ILE A 84 21.73 13.50 -25.70
C ILE A 84 21.88 12.66 -24.41
N TYR A 85 22.06 13.30 -23.25
CA TYR A 85 22.16 12.60 -21.97
C TYR A 85 20.90 11.81 -21.66
N ARG A 86 19.72 12.38 -21.83
CA ARG A 86 18.46 11.66 -21.60
C ARG A 86 18.27 10.46 -22.52
N SER A 87 18.74 10.52 -23.76
CA SER A 87 18.62 9.41 -24.72
C SER A 87 19.62 8.29 -24.49
N GLU A 88 20.82 8.60 -23.98
CA GLU A 88 21.94 7.65 -23.87
C GLU A 88 22.23 7.20 -22.43
N ALA A 89 21.78 7.92 -21.41
CA ALA A 89 22.02 7.56 -20.03
C ALA A 89 21.32 6.25 -19.66
N VAL A 90 21.93 5.53 -18.73
CA VAL A 90 21.50 4.25 -18.21
C VAL A 90 21.47 4.25 -16.68
N ILE A 91 20.71 3.33 -16.12
CA ILE A 91 20.63 3.05 -14.69
C ILE A 91 21.30 1.70 -14.43
N THR A 92 22.23 1.69 -13.49
CA THR A 92 22.90 0.47 -13.01
C THR A 92 22.77 0.40 -11.51
N THR A 93 22.49 -0.80 -11.00
CA THR A 93 22.35 -1.07 -9.57
C THR A 93 23.38 -2.09 -9.12
N ARG A 94 23.82 -1.96 -7.86
CA ARG A 94 24.75 -2.93 -7.25
C ARG A 94 24.40 -3.17 -5.79
N PRO A 95 24.52 -4.40 -5.28
CA PRO A 95 24.36 -4.67 -3.87
C PRO A 95 25.49 -3.99 -3.07
N THR A 96 25.16 -3.47 -1.90
CA THR A 96 26.16 -3.03 -0.90
C THR A 96 26.79 -4.25 -0.21
N SER A 97 27.75 -4.04 0.70
CA SER A 97 28.24 -5.13 1.58
C SER A 97 27.09 -5.78 2.37
N LYS A 98 26.17 -4.97 2.89
CA LYS A 98 24.94 -5.42 3.55
C LYS A 98 24.05 -6.21 2.59
N GLY A 99 23.77 -5.66 1.41
CA GLY A 99 22.94 -6.33 0.40
C GLY A 99 23.53 -7.64 -0.10
N MET A 100 24.87 -7.72 -0.23
CA MET A 100 25.56 -8.95 -0.61
C MET A 100 25.30 -10.08 0.40
N GLY A 101 25.19 -9.78 1.69
CA GLY A 101 24.81 -10.78 2.71
C GLY A 101 23.31 -11.07 2.71
N ALA A 102 22.48 -10.03 2.73
CA ALA A 102 21.05 -10.12 3.01
C ALA A 102 20.18 -10.56 1.81
N ILE A 103 20.53 -10.15 0.58
CA ILE A 103 19.70 -10.40 -0.60
C ILE A 103 19.92 -11.83 -1.08
N ASP A 104 18.97 -12.71 -0.81
CA ASP A 104 18.88 -14.05 -1.39
C ASP A 104 17.78 -14.10 -2.47
N ALA A 105 17.58 -15.27 -3.09
CA ALA A 105 16.57 -15.49 -4.14
C ALA A 105 15.13 -15.11 -3.73
N PHE A 106 14.85 -15.06 -2.43
CA PHE A 106 13.53 -14.81 -1.84
C PHE A 106 13.37 -13.39 -1.29
N HIS A 107 14.45 -12.61 -1.24
CA HIS A 107 14.44 -11.24 -0.77
C HIS A 107 13.64 -10.33 -1.71
N GLU A 108 12.93 -9.33 -1.15
CA GLU A 108 12.09 -8.39 -1.92
C GLU A 108 12.86 -7.57 -2.97
N TYR A 109 14.19 -7.48 -2.82
CA TYR A 109 15.09 -6.76 -3.72
C TYR A 109 15.87 -7.68 -4.67
N TYR A 110 15.59 -8.98 -4.65
CA TYR A 110 16.13 -9.88 -5.66
C TYR A 110 15.55 -9.55 -7.03
N GLY A 111 16.41 -9.39 -8.04
CA GLY A 111 16.04 -8.83 -9.35
C GLY A 111 16.32 -7.33 -9.49
N LEU A 112 16.46 -6.61 -8.38
CA LEU A 112 16.74 -5.18 -8.37
C LEU A 112 18.20 -4.84 -8.06
N HIS A 113 18.94 -5.76 -7.42
CA HIS A 113 20.31 -5.53 -6.96
C HIS A 113 21.37 -5.60 -8.06
N LEU A 114 21.06 -6.19 -9.22
CA LEU A 114 22.00 -6.39 -10.35
C LEU A 114 21.39 -5.97 -11.69
N ILE A 115 20.75 -4.80 -11.73
CA ILE A 115 20.31 -4.19 -12.98
C ILE A 115 21.53 -3.58 -13.64
N ARG A 116 21.76 -3.91 -14.91
CA ARG A 116 22.92 -3.45 -15.67
C ARG A 116 22.48 -2.66 -16.90
N ASP A 117 22.98 -1.43 -17.01
CA ASP A 117 22.85 -0.58 -18.20
C ASP A 117 21.39 -0.40 -18.70
N LYS A 118 20.42 -0.33 -17.78
CA LYS A 118 19.00 -0.13 -18.11
C LYS A 118 18.78 1.27 -18.71
N PRO A 119 18.25 1.44 -19.93
CA PRO A 119 18.11 2.75 -20.55
C PRO A 119 17.17 3.69 -19.77
N LEU A 120 17.66 4.90 -19.50
CA LEU A 120 16.93 5.92 -18.73
C LEU A 120 15.59 6.29 -19.38
N LYS A 121 15.56 6.34 -20.71
CA LYS A 121 14.37 6.68 -21.51
C LYS A 121 13.17 5.76 -21.29
N GLU A 122 13.38 4.54 -20.78
CA GLU A 122 12.28 3.60 -20.51
C GLU A 122 11.40 4.01 -19.32
N HIS A 123 11.84 4.98 -18.52
CA HIS A 123 11.08 5.53 -17.39
C HIS A 123 10.18 6.71 -17.77
N PHE A 124 10.24 7.16 -19.04
CA PHE A 124 9.53 8.34 -19.52
C PHE A 124 8.67 7.99 -20.74
N PRO A 125 7.62 8.79 -21.02
CA PRO A 125 6.88 8.66 -22.28
C PRO A 125 7.80 8.80 -23.49
N PRO A 126 7.58 8.05 -24.58
CA PRO A 126 8.33 8.22 -25.82
C PRO A 126 8.20 9.65 -26.36
N ASP A 127 9.21 10.10 -27.10
CA ASP A 127 9.15 11.41 -27.75
C ASP A 127 8.13 11.46 -28.90
N ASP A 128 7.70 12.67 -29.28
CA ASP A 128 6.67 12.86 -30.31
C ASP A 128 7.06 12.21 -31.65
N ALA A 129 8.35 12.27 -32.01
CA ALA A 129 8.85 11.67 -33.25
C ALA A 129 8.81 10.13 -33.23
N GLU A 130 9.07 9.51 -32.09
CA GLU A 130 8.91 8.07 -31.87
C GLU A 130 7.45 7.68 -31.85
N LEU A 131 6.57 8.45 -31.20
CA LEU A 131 5.14 8.23 -31.22
C LEU A 131 4.59 8.30 -32.64
N GLU A 132 4.95 9.31 -33.43
CA GLU A 132 4.55 9.43 -34.84
C GLU A 132 4.97 8.20 -35.65
N ARG A 133 6.22 7.74 -35.51
CA ARG A 133 6.72 6.53 -36.19
C ARG A 133 5.94 5.27 -35.79
N ARG A 134 5.64 5.11 -34.50
CA ARG A 134 4.89 3.95 -33.98
C ARG A 134 3.43 3.98 -34.40
N ARG A 135 2.82 5.16 -34.49
CA ARG A 135 1.40 5.36 -34.84
C ARG A 135 1.13 5.33 -36.35
N ALA A 136 2.14 5.58 -37.19
CA ALA A 136 1.99 5.77 -38.63
C ALA A 136 1.27 4.63 -39.40
N HIS A 137 1.22 3.42 -38.84
CA HIS A 137 0.65 2.24 -39.52
C HIS A 137 -0.46 1.53 -38.72
N LEU A 138 -1.01 2.15 -37.67
CA LEU A 138 -1.97 1.50 -36.76
C LEU A 138 -3.40 2.00 -36.95
N ASN A 139 -4.37 1.10 -36.81
CA ASN A 139 -5.80 1.43 -36.77
C ASN A 139 -6.23 1.98 -35.39
N ALA A 140 -7.49 2.42 -35.23
CA ALA A 140 -7.97 3.05 -34.00
C ALA A 140 -7.90 2.16 -32.74
N ASP A 141 -8.14 0.85 -32.89
CA ASP A 141 -8.09 -0.10 -31.78
C ASP A 141 -6.64 -0.44 -31.41
N GLU A 142 -5.79 -0.66 -32.43
CA GLU A 142 -4.34 -0.87 -32.26
C GLU A 142 -3.66 0.35 -31.63
N LEU A 143 -4.10 1.57 -31.95
CA LEU A 143 -3.62 2.80 -31.32
C LEU A 143 -3.96 2.84 -29.83
N LYS A 144 -5.17 2.41 -29.45
CA LYS A 144 -5.61 2.36 -28.06
C LYS A 144 -4.84 1.28 -27.27
N GLU A 145 -4.58 0.14 -27.90
CA GLU A 145 -3.77 -0.93 -27.33
C GLU A 145 -2.32 -0.45 -27.11
N LEU A 146 -1.70 0.16 -28.11
CA LEU A 146 -0.36 0.74 -28.01
C LEU A 146 -0.26 1.80 -26.90
N ASP A 147 -1.21 2.73 -26.82
CA ASP A 147 -1.23 3.76 -25.77
C ASP A 147 -1.37 3.12 -24.36
N THR A 148 -2.13 2.03 -24.24
CA THR A 148 -2.28 1.29 -22.98
C THR A 148 -1.00 0.54 -22.61
N GLU A 149 -0.36 -0.10 -23.58
CA GLU A 149 0.91 -0.79 -23.41
C GLU A 149 2.03 0.18 -22.99
N LEU A 150 2.14 1.34 -23.66
CA LEU A 150 3.13 2.38 -23.33
C LEU A 150 2.95 2.90 -21.90
N LYS A 151 1.70 3.22 -21.51
CA LYS A 151 1.39 3.64 -20.14
C LYS A 151 1.72 2.56 -19.12
N LYS A 152 1.40 1.30 -19.42
CA LYS A 152 1.70 0.16 -18.53
C LYS A 152 3.21 -0.02 -18.38
N ARG A 153 3.98 0.12 -19.46
CA ARG A 153 5.44 0.05 -19.43
C ARG A 153 6.06 1.17 -18.60
N GLU A 154 5.65 2.42 -18.85
CA GLU A 154 6.09 3.58 -18.05
C GLU A 154 5.77 3.36 -16.56
N ALA A 155 4.53 2.96 -16.26
CA ALA A 155 4.08 2.73 -14.91
C ALA A 155 4.91 1.65 -14.21
N ASN A 156 5.11 0.49 -14.85
CA ASN A 156 5.91 -0.60 -14.30
C ASN A 156 7.35 -0.16 -14.03
N SER A 157 7.97 0.53 -14.99
CA SER A 157 9.35 1.02 -14.89
C SER A 157 9.52 2.05 -13.75
N CYS A 158 8.56 2.96 -13.60
CA CYS A 158 8.51 3.93 -12.51
C CYS A 158 8.27 3.30 -11.13
N ILE A 159 7.34 2.36 -11.00
CA ILE A 159 7.08 1.63 -9.75
C ILE A 159 8.32 0.84 -9.34
N GLN A 160 8.99 0.22 -10.29
CA GLN A 160 10.24 -0.47 -10.02
C GLN A 160 11.34 0.49 -9.55
N TYR A 161 11.45 1.69 -10.12
CA TYR A 161 12.37 2.70 -9.62
C TYR A 161 12.03 3.16 -8.20
N LEU A 162 10.76 3.24 -7.81
CA LEU A 162 10.38 3.47 -6.40
C LEU A 162 10.86 2.34 -5.48
N ASN A 163 10.79 1.08 -5.93
CA ASN A 163 11.37 -0.05 -5.19
C ASN A 163 12.91 0.05 -5.10
N LEU A 164 13.58 0.55 -6.14
CA LEU A 164 15.02 0.85 -6.07
C LEU A 164 15.33 1.93 -5.03
N LEU A 165 14.55 3.01 -4.98
CA LEU A 165 14.69 4.04 -3.96
C LEU A 165 14.42 3.51 -2.55
N LYS A 166 13.49 2.54 -2.41
CA LYS A 166 13.25 1.83 -1.14
C LYS A 166 14.52 1.07 -0.71
N ALA A 167 15.10 0.30 -1.62
CA ALA A 167 16.30 -0.50 -1.38
C ALA A 167 17.58 0.34 -1.17
N GLU A 168 17.64 1.51 -1.80
CA GLU A 168 18.72 2.48 -1.58
C GLU A 168 18.62 3.11 -0.19
N ARG A 169 17.40 3.46 0.26
CA ARG A 169 17.17 3.96 1.63
C ARG A 169 17.43 2.92 2.71
N SER A 170 17.18 1.64 2.43
CA SER A 170 17.52 0.55 3.37
C SER A 170 19.01 0.23 3.40
N GLY A 171 19.81 0.79 2.47
CA GLY A 171 21.24 0.57 2.37
C GLY A 171 21.63 -0.78 1.79
N ASP A 172 20.71 -1.51 1.14
CA ASP A 172 20.98 -2.82 0.55
C ASP A 172 21.50 -2.71 -0.89
N ILE A 173 21.08 -1.66 -1.62
CA ILE A 173 21.44 -1.44 -3.03
C ILE A 173 21.97 -0.02 -3.21
N THR A 174 22.91 0.15 -4.13
CA THR A 174 23.33 1.47 -4.65
C THR A 174 22.80 1.67 -6.06
N VAL A 175 22.29 2.87 -6.36
CA VAL A 175 21.76 3.22 -7.68
C VAL A 175 22.65 4.27 -8.33
N GLN A 176 23.08 4.01 -9.57
CA GLN A 176 23.91 4.91 -10.37
C GLN A 176 23.21 5.24 -11.69
N VAL A 177 23.11 6.54 -11.98
CA VAL A 177 22.69 7.06 -13.29
C VAL A 177 23.93 7.55 -13.99
N HIS A 178 24.28 6.97 -15.14
CA HIS A 178 25.53 7.27 -15.84
C HIS A 178 25.38 7.04 -17.35
N LEU A 179 26.32 7.53 -18.15
CA LEU A 179 26.47 7.06 -19.53
C LEU A 179 27.16 5.68 -19.53
N PRO A 180 26.90 4.82 -20.53
CA PRO A 180 27.58 3.53 -20.65
C PRO A 180 29.10 3.65 -20.52
N PHE A 181 29.75 2.67 -19.88
CA PHE A 181 31.21 2.68 -19.73
C PHE A 181 31.90 2.19 -21.02
N VAL A 182 33.08 2.75 -21.34
CA VAL A 182 33.84 2.36 -22.54
C VAL A 182 34.33 0.91 -22.42
N SER A 183 33.99 0.06 -23.40
CA SER A 183 34.21 -1.39 -23.38
C SER A 183 35.68 -1.82 -23.39
N THR A 184 36.59 -0.98 -23.88
CA THR A 184 38.03 -1.30 -24.05
C THR A 184 38.85 -1.26 -22.77
N ASN A 185 38.32 -0.74 -21.65
CA ASN A 185 39.08 -0.57 -20.40
C ASN A 185 38.67 -1.53 -19.27
N ILE A 186 37.84 -2.53 -19.56
CA ILE A 186 37.56 -3.67 -18.67
C ILE A 186 38.53 -4.81 -19.02
N GLU A 187 39.83 -4.55 -19.03
CA GLU A 187 40.86 -5.56 -19.30
C GLU A 187 41.24 -6.41 -18.06
N ASP A 188 40.68 -6.10 -16.89
CA ASP A 188 40.67 -7.03 -15.74
C ASP A 188 39.49 -8.00 -15.87
N ALA A 189 39.59 -9.00 -16.75
CA ALA A 189 38.59 -10.07 -16.90
C ALA A 189 38.37 -10.90 -15.61
N SER A 190 39.15 -10.66 -14.54
CA SER A 190 39.11 -11.41 -13.28
C SER A 190 38.07 -10.89 -12.28
N THR A 191 37.68 -9.61 -12.34
CA THR A 191 36.80 -9.00 -11.33
C THR A 191 35.40 -8.74 -11.90
N PRO A 192 34.33 -9.33 -11.33
CA PRO A 192 32.97 -9.09 -11.78
C PRO A 192 32.58 -7.62 -11.71
N TRP A 193 31.77 -7.14 -12.67
CA TRP A 193 31.40 -5.72 -12.81
C TRP A 193 30.70 -5.14 -11.56
N TYR A 194 30.00 -5.98 -10.81
CA TYR A 194 29.29 -5.61 -9.58
C TYR A 194 30.22 -5.53 -8.34
N LYS A 195 31.43 -6.11 -8.42
CA LYS A 195 32.48 -6.03 -7.38
C LYS A 195 33.54 -4.94 -7.69
N LEU A 196 33.40 -4.20 -8.80
CA LEU A 196 34.37 -3.17 -9.19
C LEU A 196 34.43 -2.03 -8.13
N PRO A 197 35.62 -1.53 -7.78
CA PRO A 197 35.77 -0.44 -6.83
C PRO A 197 35.35 0.93 -7.42
N ALA A 198 35.10 1.93 -6.57
CA ALA A 198 34.51 3.22 -6.96
C ALA A 198 35.42 4.06 -7.90
N ASP A 199 36.74 3.98 -7.70
CA ASP A 199 37.78 4.60 -8.52
C ASP A 199 37.75 4.13 -10.00
N LYS A 200 37.46 2.84 -10.23
CA LYS A 200 37.35 2.27 -11.59
C LYS A 200 36.03 2.65 -12.31
N ARG A 201 35.16 3.43 -11.67
CA ARG A 201 33.79 3.77 -12.14
C ARG A 201 33.57 5.29 -12.23
N GLY A 202 34.64 6.05 -12.33
CA GLY A 202 34.60 7.49 -12.48
C GLY A 202 33.97 7.96 -13.80
N ARG A 203 33.56 9.23 -13.83
CA ARG A 203 32.95 9.87 -15.02
C ARG A 203 33.91 9.96 -16.20
N ASP A 204 35.21 9.94 -15.94
CA ASP A 204 36.30 9.92 -16.92
C ASP A 204 36.29 8.68 -17.82
N ARG A 205 35.67 7.59 -17.36
CA ARG A 205 35.58 6.30 -18.06
C ARG A 205 34.25 6.04 -18.77
N GLN A 206 33.34 7.01 -18.72
CA GLN A 206 32.06 6.95 -19.43
C GLN A 206 32.26 7.24 -20.92
N ASP A 207 31.42 6.64 -21.77
CA ASP A 207 31.42 6.91 -23.21
C ASP A 207 30.82 8.29 -23.48
N VAL A 208 31.72 9.24 -23.74
CA VAL A 208 31.39 10.63 -24.05
C VAL A 208 31.50 10.93 -25.55
N ALA A 209 31.69 9.92 -26.42
CA ALA A 209 32.00 10.14 -27.83
C ALA A 209 30.94 11.00 -28.54
N ARG A 210 29.65 10.72 -28.31
CA ARG A 210 28.54 11.50 -28.90
C ARG A 210 28.47 12.95 -28.43
N PHE A 211 28.82 13.19 -27.17
CA PHE A 211 28.87 14.55 -26.62
C PHE A 211 30.04 15.31 -27.22
N MET A 212 31.19 14.65 -27.34
CA MET A 212 32.38 15.22 -27.96
C MET A 212 32.13 15.51 -29.44
N GLU A 213 31.51 14.61 -30.21
CA GLU A 213 31.14 14.85 -31.61
C GLU A 213 30.24 16.09 -31.76
N ALA A 214 29.23 16.23 -30.89
CA ALA A 214 28.32 17.38 -30.90
C ALA A 214 29.04 18.70 -30.55
N LEU A 215 29.99 18.67 -29.60
CA LEU A 215 30.77 19.83 -29.18
C LEU A 215 31.85 20.21 -30.20
N GLU A 216 32.61 19.23 -30.71
CA GLU A 216 33.68 19.42 -31.69
C GLU A 216 33.11 20.03 -32.97
N ARG A 217 31.92 19.61 -33.44
CA ARG A 217 31.25 20.20 -34.60
C ARG A 217 30.99 21.71 -34.47
N VAL A 218 30.85 22.22 -33.25
CA VAL A 218 30.55 23.64 -32.98
C VAL A 218 31.82 24.44 -32.72
N TYR A 219 32.79 23.84 -32.01
CA TYR A 219 33.97 24.55 -31.50
C TYR A 219 35.24 24.34 -32.30
N PHE A 220 35.27 23.38 -33.24
CA PHE A 220 36.43 23.17 -34.10
C PHE A 220 36.23 23.93 -35.40
N PRO A 221 37.20 24.77 -35.82
CA PRO A 221 37.11 25.46 -37.10
C PRO A 221 37.22 24.47 -38.25
N ALA A 222 36.47 24.72 -39.33
CA ALA A 222 36.45 23.86 -40.50
C ALA A 222 37.79 23.87 -41.28
N ASN A 223 38.52 24.99 -41.23
CA ASN A 223 39.86 25.17 -41.82
C ASN A 223 40.64 26.19 -40.96
N GLY A 224 41.96 26.02 -40.81
CA GLY A 224 42.85 27.12 -40.39
C GLY A 224 43.67 26.95 -39.10
N ASP A 225 43.36 26.00 -38.22
CA ASP A 225 44.12 25.81 -36.96
C ASP A 225 45.07 24.60 -36.98
N THR A 226 46.15 24.68 -36.19
CA THR A 226 47.05 23.56 -35.92
C THR A 226 46.37 22.45 -35.10
N ASP A 227 46.78 21.20 -35.31
CA ASP A 227 46.31 20.05 -34.51
C ASP A 227 46.53 20.24 -33.00
N GLU A 228 47.56 21.01 -32.61
CA GLU A 228 47.89 21.31 -31.20
C GLU A 228 46.82 22.17 -30.51
N TRP A 229 46.33 23.22 -31.17
CA TRP A 229 45.24 24.06 -30.64
C TRP A 229 43.90 23.31 -30.57
N ASN A 230 43.63 22.42 -31.53
CA ASN A 230 42.45 21.55 -31.48
C ASN A 230 42.52 20.54 -30.33
N GLU A 231 43.70 20.01 -30.01
CA GLU A 231 43.90 19.15 -28.83
C GLU A 231 43.67 19.93 -27.52
N GLU A 232 44.10 21.19 -27.45
CA GLU A 232 43.80 22.06 -26.29
C GLU A 232 42.30 22.33 -26.14
N ARG A 233 41.59 22.62 -27.24
CA ARG A 233 40.12 22.71 -27.23
C ARG A 233 39.49 21.41 -26.77
N ARG A 234 39.95 20.26 -27.26
CA ARG A 234 39.45 18.94 -26.84
C ARG A 234 39.58 18.74 -25.33
N LYS A 235 40.71 19.11 -24.73
CA LYS A 235 40.90 19.07 -23.27
C LYS A 235 39.92 19.97 -22.53
N ILE A 236 39.67 21.19 -23.02
CA ILE A 236 38.69 22.13 -22.45
C ILE A 236 37.27 21.55 -22.54
N LEU A 237 36.86 21.08 -23.72
CA LEU A 237 35.55 20.48 -23.97
C LEU A 237 35.32 19.26 -23.07
N ARG A 238 36.31 18.35 -22.99
CA ARG A 238 36.24 17.16 -22.14
C ARG A 238 36.16 17.54 -20.66
N MET A 239 36.92 18.53 -20.22
CA MET A 239 36.87 19.00 -18.84
C MET A 239 35.53 19.65 -18.49
N ALA A 240 34.98 20.49 -19.39
CA ALA A 240 33.66 21.09 -19.23
C ALA A 240 32.58 20.01 -19.10
N LEU A 241 32.66 18.99 -19.95
CA LEU A 241 31.74 17.87 -19.95
C LEU A 241 31.83 17.03 -18.67
N VAL A 242 33.01 16.50 -18.34
CA VAL A 242 33.20 15.51 -17.27
C VAL A 242 33.09 16.14 -15.87
N ASN A 243 33.64 17.35 -15.68
CA ASN A 243 33.72 17.96 -14.35
C ASN A 243 32.51 18.82 -13.99
N TYR A 244 31.78 19.36 -14.97
CA TYR A 244 30.69 20.31 -14.72
C TYR A 244 29.34 19.85 -15.28
N LEU A 245 29.27 19.47 -16.56
CA LEU A 245 28.00 19.19 -17.22
C LEU A 245 27.42 17.82 -16.83
N LEU A 246 28.21 16.73 -16.90
CA LEU A 246 27.73 15.39 -16.53
C LEU A 246 27.23 15.28 -15.08
N PRO A 247 27.91 15.84 -14.05
CA PRO A 247 27.39 15.82 -12.68
C PRO A 247 26.04 16.54 -12.56
N GLN A 248 25.84 17.64 -13.29
CA GLN A 248 24.59 18.37 -13.27
C GLN A 248 23.48 17.59 -14.01
N PHE A 249 23.78 17.01 -15.17
CA PHE A 249 22.82 16.19 -15.90
C PHE A 249 22.44 14.92 -15.15
N GLU A 250 23.37 14.29 -14.44
CA GLU A 250 23.09 13.17 -13.53
C GLU A 250 22.11 13.59 -12.43
N ALA A 251 22.37 14.74 -11.77
CA ALA A 251 21.48 15.25 -10.73
C ALA A 251 20.09 15.64 -11.26
N GLU A 252 20.03 16.29 -12.43
CA GLU A 252 18.78 16.60 -13.13
C GLU A 252 18.01 15.32 -13.48
N ALA A 253 18.66 14.33 -14.08
CA ALA A 253 18.03 13.05 -14.45
C ALA A 253 17.52 12.27 -13.24
N ARG A 254 18.28 12.21 -12.14
CA ARG A 254 17.83 11.59 -10.88
C ARG A 254 16.59 12.31 -10.32
N ARG A 255 16.54 13.64 -10.40
CA ARG A 255 15.38 14.44 -9.97
C ARG A 255 14.16 14.14 -10.85
N ASP A 256 14.32 14.17 -12.16
CA ASP A 256 13.25 13.91 -13.12
C ASP A 256 12.67 12.48 -12.94
N LEU A 257 13.55 11.48 -12.77
CA LEU A 257 13.16 10.10 -12.45
C LEU A 257 12.34 10.02 -11.16
N LYS A 258 12.79 10.70 -10.11
CA LYS A 258 12.10 10.72 -8.82
C LYS A 258 10.73 11.38 -8.96
N ASP A 259 10.63 12.49 -9.69
CA ASP A 259 9.37 13.21 -9.87
C ASP A 259 8.38 12.40 -10.72
N ALA A 260 8.83 11.80 -11.84
CA ALA A 260 8.03 10.91 -12.67
C ALA A 260 7.54 9.68 -11.88
N SER A 261 8.45 9.03 -11.17
CA SER A 261 8.12 7.85 -10.37
C SER A 261 7.20 8.17 -9.19
N THR A 262 7.38 9.34 -8.57
CA THR A 262 6.49 9.83 -7.52
C THR A 262 5.08 10.04 -8.04
N ARG A 263 4.92 10.67 -9.22
CA ARG A 263 3.61 10.86 -9.87
C ARG A 263 2.91 9.52 -10.08
N ILE A 264 3.58 8.57 -10.73
CA ILE A 264 3.03 7.23 -10.98
C ILE A 264 2.71 6.51 -9.66
N GLY A 265 3.58 6.59 -8.65
CA GLY A 265 3.32 5.97 -7.35
C GLY A 265 2.09 6.55 -6.63
N VAL A 266 1.88 7.87 -6.73
CA VAL A 266 0.69 8.54 -6.19
C VAL A 266 -0.55 8.10 -6.95
N GLU A 267 -0.50 8.02 -8.29
CA GLU A 267 -1.60 7.54 -9.13
C GLU A 267 -1.95 6.08 -8.83
N ALA A 268 -0.96 5.19 -8.66
CA ALA A 268 -1.17 3.80 -8.27
C ALA A 268 -1.81 3.69 -6.87
N SER A 269 -1.34 4.51 -5.92
CA SER A 269 -1.93 4.56 -4.57
C SER A 269 -3.37 5.07 -4.60
N ALA A 270 -3.66 6.07 -5.45
CA ALA A 270 -5.01 6.59 -5.64
C ALA A 270 -5.94 5.57 -6.30
N GLN A 271 -5.43 4.78 -7.25
CA GLN A 271 -6.19 3.69 -7.87
C GLN A 271 -6.57 2.60 -6.86
N ASN A 272 -5.66 2.22 -5.95
CA ASN A 272 -5.97 1.29 -4.87
C ASN A 272 -7.05 1.84 -3.93
N LEU A 273 -6.96 3.12 -3.56
CA LEU A 273 -8.01 3.77 -2.76
C LEU A 273 -9.34 3.79 -3.51
N ASN A 274 -9.33 4.03 -4.81
CA ASN A 274 -10.53 4.01 -5.63
C ASN A 274 -11.19 2.63 -5.63
N THR A 275 -10.42 1.55 -5.77
CA THR A 275 -10.93 0.18 -5.64
C THR A 275 -11.55 -0.06 -4.26
N MET A 276 -10.88 0.37 -3.20
CA MET A 276 -11.40 0.25 -1.83
C MET A 276 -12.70 1.04 -1.65
N ALA A 277 -12.75 2.30 -2.08
CA ALA A 277 -13.91 3.18 -1.98
C ALA A 277 -15.10 2.75 -2.88
N MET A 278 -14.81 2.09 -4.00
CA MET A 278 -15.81 1.49 -4.90
C MET A 278 -16.31 0.12 -4.44
N THR A 279 -15.91 -0.33 -3.24
CA THR A 279 -16.53 -1.49 -2.59
C THR A 279 -17.92 -1.09 -2.11
N GLY A 280 -18.93 -1.83 -2.57
CA GLY A 280 -20.33 -1.62 -2.21
C GLY A 280 -20.72 -2.38 -0.94
N PRO A 281 -21.99 -2.24 -0.52
CA PRO A 281 -22.54 -2.96 0.62
C PRO A 281 -22.32 -4.47 0.53
N TYR A 282 -22.10 -5.11 1.67
CA TYR A 282 -22.01 -6.55 1.80
C TYR A 282 -23.32 -7.23 1.38
N ARG A 283 -23.21 -8.37 0.71
CA ARG A 283 -24.35 -9.17 0.26
C ARG A 283 -24.30 -10.56 0.92
N PRO A 284 -25.27 -10.88 1.80
CA PRO A 284 -25.38 -12.20 2.43
C PRO A 284 -25.48 -13.34 1.43
N SER A 285 -24.99 -14.52 1.82
CA SER A 285 -24.89 -15.68 0.94
C SER A 285 -26.23 -16.14 0.37
N HIS A 286 -27.31 -16.02 1.16
CA HIS A 286 -28.67 -16.39 0.73
C HIS A 286 -29.27 -15.44 -0.32
N LEU A 287 -28.68 -14.24 -0.53
CA LEU A 287 -29.11 -13.27 -1.54
C LEU A 287 -28.22 -13.27 -2.80
N LEU A 288 -27.18 -14.12 -2.85
CA LEU A 288 -26.29 -14.20 -4.02
C LEU A 288 -26.99 -14.77 -5.27
N GLY A 289 -28.07 -15.51 -5.11
CA GLY A 289 -28.90 -16.04 -6.21
C GLY A 289 -29.86 -15.01 -6.83
N GLU A 290 -29.93 -13.80 -6.27
CA GLU A 290 -30.80 -12.72 -6.69
C GLU A 290 -29.99 -11.53 -7.20
N SER A 291 -30.51 -10.87 -8.24
CA SER A 291 -29.86 -9.70 -8.82
C SER A 291 -29.73 -8.57 -7.80
N ARG A 292 -28.52 -8.02 -7.68
CA ARG A 292 -28.23 -6.85 -6.84
C ARG A 292 -29.02 -5.59 -7.22
N PHE A 293 -29.56 -5.56 -8.44
CA PHE A 293 -30.39 -4.47 -8.96
C PHE A 293 -31.86 -4.59 -8.54
N ILE A 294 -32.29 -5.80 -8.18
CA ILE A 294 -33.67 -6.09 -7.77
C ILE A 294 -33.77 -6.06 -6.24
N VAL A 295 -32.79 -6.64 -5.54
CA VAL A 295 -32.78 -6.74 -4.07
C VAL A 295 -31.52 -6.08 -3.51
N PRO A 296 -31.52 -4.78 -3.17
CA PRO A 296 -30.40 -4.08 -2.55
C PRO A 296 -30.14 -4.54 -1.09
N THR A 297 -28.91 -4.40 -0.60
CA THR A 297 -28.52 -4.90 0.75
C THR A 297 -28.08 -3.81 1.74
N GLY A 298 -28.03 -2.55 1.32
CA GLY A 298 -27.55 -1.44 2.17
C GLY A 298 -28.40 -1.21 3.42
N GLU A 299 -29.66 -1.63 3.41
CA GLU A 299 -30.61 -1.42 4.51
C GLU A 299 -30.75 -2.66 5.41
N LEU A 300 -29.97 -3.72 5.21
CA LEU A 300 -30.06 -4.92 6.05
C LEU A 300 -29.42 -4.74 7.43
N PRO A 301 -29.98 -5.32 8.52
CA PRO A 301 -29.34 -5.34 9.83
C PRO A 301 -28.12 -6.28 9.83
N ILE A 302 -27.01 -5.83 10.44
CA ILE A 302 -25.74 -6.56 10.45
C ILE A 302 -25.21 -6.62 11.88
N VAL A 303 -24.67 -7.77 12.29
CA VAL A 303 -23.87 -7.91 13.51
C VAL A 303 -22.39 -7.88 13.15
N GLY A 304 -21.66 -6.93 13.71
CA GLY A 304 -20.20 -6.86 13.60
C GLY A 304 -19.53 -7.50 14.81
N VAL A 305 -18.41 -8.17 14.60
CA VAL A 305 -17.68 -8.88 15.66
C VAL A 305 -16.22 -8.46 15.66
N CYS A 306 -15.73 -8.02 16.82
CA CYS A 306 -14.32 -7.81 17.07
C CYS A 306 -13.83 -8.90 18.02
N SER A 307 -12.98 -9.80 17.53
CA SER A 307 -12.27 -10.80 18.33
C SER A 307 -10.85 -10.31 18.64
N SER A 308 -10.37 -10.60 19.86
CA SER A 308 -8.98 -10.33 20.25
C SER A 308 -8.17 -11.62 20.36
N ASN A 309 -6.88 -11.52 20.08
CA ASN A 309 -5.88 -12.56 20.37
C ASN A 309 -5.37 -12.48 21.82
N ASP A 310 -5.55 -11.34 22.49
CA ASP A 310 -5.18 -11.21 23.90
C ASP A 310 -6.27 -11.84 24.78
N ALA A 311 -5.88 -12.79 25.61
CA ALA A 311 -6.76 -13.45 26.57
C ALA A 311 -7.37 -12.47 27.60
N LYS A 312 -6.82 -11.26 27.76
CA LYS A 312 -7.38 -10.22 28.63
C LYS A 312 -8.50 -9.44 27.97
N ASP A 313 -8.48 -9.34 26.65
CA ASP A 313 -9.43 -8.54 25.89
C ASP A 313 -10.68 -9.35 25.56
N GLY A 314 -11.83 -8.72 25.78
CA GLY A 314 -13.11 -9.33 25.42
C GLY A 314 -13.36 -9.34 23.91
N THR A 315 -14.09 -10.35 23.46
CA THR A 315 -14.72 -10.38 22.13
C THR A 315 -16.07 -9.66 22.24
N PHE A 316 -16.39 -8.79 21.28
CA PHE A 316 -17.64 -8.03 21.28
C PHE A 316 -18.45 -8.31 20.01
N LEU A 317 -19.75 -8.52 20.18
CA LEU A 317 -20.74 -8.55 19.10
C LEU A 317 -21.55 -7.25 19.19
N ALA A 318 -21.70 -6.54 18.09
CA ALA A 318 -22.48 -5.30 18.00
C ALA A 318 -23.52 -5.42 16.88
N ALA A 319 -24.80 -5.39 17.24
CA ALA A 319 -25.89 -5.35 16.29
C ALA A 319 -26.13 -3.92 15.82
N VAL A 320 -26.17 -3.74 14.51
CA VAL A 320 -26.37 -2.46 13.87
C VAL A 320 -27.61 -2.53 12.98
N ASN A 321 -28.52 -1.58 13.16
CA ASN A 321 -29.80 -1.53 12.45
C ASN A 321 -29.63 -1.12 10.98
N GLU A 322 -30.74 -0.97 10.26
CA GLU A 322 -30.81 -0.58 8.85
C GLU A 322 -30.09 0.73 8.54
N LYS A 323 -30.10 1.70 9.47
CA LYS A 323 -29.51 3.03 9.32
C LYS A 323 -28.04 3.12 9.79
N GLY A 324 -27.49 2.06 10.36
CA GLY A 324 -26.11 2.04 10.86
C GLY A 324 -25.96 2.46 12.33
N GLU A 325 -27.04 2.53 13.10
CA GLU A 325 -27.00 2.80 14.54
C GLU A 325 -26.88 1.51 15.34
N LEU A 326 -26.17 1.58 16.48
CA LEU A 326 -26.07 0.48 17.43
C LEU A 326 -27.44 0.20 18.05
N SER A 327 -27.98 -1.00 17.82
CA SER A 327 -29.23 -1.44 18.44
C SER A 327 -28.97 -2.19 19.76
N ASP A 328 -28.04 -3.13 19.76
CA ASP A 328 -27.67 -3.92 20.93
C ASP A 328 -26.21 -4.44 20.84
N HIS A 329 -25.64 -4.89 21.95
CA HIS A 329 -24.31 -5.50 21.97
C HIS A 329 -24.15 -6.58 23.04
N LEU A 330 -23.26 -7.53 22.76
CA LEU A 330 -22.89 -8.59 23.70
C LEU A 330 -21.37 -8.61 23.90
N ALA A 331 -20.94 -8.52 25.16
CA ALA A 331 -19.55 -8.68 25.55
C ALA A 331 -19.27 -10.11 26.01
N ILE A 332 -18.21 -10.70 25.46
CA ILE A 332 -17.69 -12.02 25.82
C ILE A 332 -16.36 -11.80 26.54
N PRO A 333 -16.24 -12.19 27.82
CA PRO A 333 -15.00 -11.99 28.58
C PRO A 333 -13.79 -12.61 27.89
N GLY A 334 -12.63 -11.96 28.02
CA GLY A 334 -11.37 -12.45 27.46
C GLY A 334 -11.06 -13.88 27.90
N GLY A 335 -10.47 -14.65 26.98
CA GLY A 335 -10.17 -16.07 27.17
C GLY A 335 -11.40 -17.00 27.18
N THR A 336 -12.62 -16.47 27.03
CA THR A 336 -13.85 -17.26 26.99
C THR A 336 -14.30 -17.49 25.54
N SER A 337 -14.65 -18.74 25.21
CA SER A 337 -15.20 -19.08 23.89
C SER A 337 -16.64 -18.59 23.73
N VAL A 338 -17.01 -18.14 22.52
CA VAL A 338 -18.40 -17.84 22.12
C VAL A 338 -19.35 -19.02 22.36
N THR A 339 -18.83 -20.25 22.27
CA THR A 339 -19.56 -21.52 22.47
C THR A 339 -19.49 -22.08 23.89
N SER A 340 -18.86 -21.38 24.84
CA SER A 340 -18.81 -21.85 26.23
C SER A 340 -20.21 -21.95 26.83
N ASP A 341 -20.45 -22.90 27.73
CA ASP A 341 -21.80 -23.17 28.28
C ASP A 341 -22.46 -21.92 28.88
N LYS A 342 -21.67 -21.05 29.52
CA LYS A 342 -22.15 -19.79 30.09
C LYS A 342 -22.55 -18.74 29.04
N MET A 343 -21.94 -18.77 27.86
CA MET A 343 -22.14 -17.75 26.83
C MET A 343 -23.04 -18.23 25.70
N ARG A 344 -23.08 -19.53 25.41
CA ARG A 344 -23.83 -20.12 24.30
C ARG A 344 -25.27 -19.62 24.26
N GLU A 345 -26.03 -19.80 25.35
CA GLU A 345 -27.43 -19.38 25.40
C GLU A 345 -27.58 -17.85 25.28
N ARG A 346 -26.67 -17.07 25.88
CA ARG A 346 -26.68 -15.61 25.75
C ARG A 346 -26.46 -15.14 24.32
N VAL A 347 -25.56 -15.81 23.58
CA VAL A 347 -25.32 -15.53 22.16
C VAL A 347 -26.54 -15.91 21.34
N ILE A 348 -27.15 -17.07 21.59
CA ILE A 348 -28.38 -17.50 20.90
C ILE A 348 -29.50 -16.48 21.12
N THR A 349 -29.78 -16.09 22.36
CA THR A 349 -30.80 -15.09 22.69
C THR A 349 -30.52 -13.75 22.00
N PHE A 350 -29.27 -13.27 22.04
CA PHE A 350 -28.86 -12.04 21.36
C PHE A 350 -29.12 -12.10 19.84
N LEU A 351 -28.78 -13.22 19.19
CA LEU A 351 -28.97 -13.38 17.75
C LEU A 351 -30.46 -13.51 17.39
N MET A 352 -31.26 -14.21 18.19
CA MET A 352 -32.71 -14.32 17.98
C MET A 352 -33.44 -12.99 18.18
N GLN A 353 -32.99 -12.14 19.10
CA GLN A 353 -33.55 -10.81 19.31
C GLN A 353 -33.18 -9.83 18.19
N THR A 354 -31.96 -9.93 17.68
CA THR A 354 -31.43 -8.98 16.69
C THR A 354 -31.70 -9.37 15.24
N ARG A 355 -31.93 -10.67 14.97
CA ARG A 355 -32.20 -11.27 13.65
C ARG A 355 -31.37 -10.66 12.52
N PRO A 356 -30.03 -10.63 12.62
CA PRO A 356 -29.20 -10.04 11.58
C PRO A 356 -29.32 -10.81 10.27
N ALA A 357 -29.22 -10.09 9.15
CA ALA A 357 -29.10 -10.72 7.83
C ALA A 357 -27.71 -11.35 7.63
N ALA A 358 -26.69 -10.83 8.32
CA ALA A 358 -25.33 -11.39 8.32
C ALA A 358 -24.55 -11.02 9.59
N ILE A 359 -23.58 -11.87 9.93
CA ILE A 359 -22.57 -11.64 10.96
C ILE A 359 -21.21 -11.49 10.28
N VAL A 360 -20.55 -10.35 10.50
CA VAL A 360 -19.23 -10.07 9.93
C VAL A 360 -18.17 -9.99 11.04
N VAL A 361 -17.14 -10.85 10.94
CA VAL A 361 -16.05 -10.95 11.90
C VAL A 361 -14.82 -10.22 11.38
N GLY A 362 -14.32 -9.26 12.15
CA GLY A 362 -13.13 -8.50 11.79
C GLY A 362 -11.85 -9.33 11.80
N SER A 363 -10.98 -9.09 10.84
CA SER A 363 -9.68 -9.76 10.71
C SER A 363 -8.64 -9.44 11.79
N GLY A 364 -8.79 -8.37 12.57
CA GLY A 364 -7.78 -7.90 13.51
C GLY A 364 -7.45 -8.86 14.66
N GLY A 365 -8.29 -9.87 14.89
CA GLY A 365 -7.99 -11.01 15.77
C GLY A 365 -7.17 -12.12 15.11
N GLY A 366 -6.61 -11.90 13.91
CA GLY A 366 -5.77 -12.85 13.19
C GLY A 366 -6.37 -14.25 13.09
N VAL A 367 -5.57 -15.30 13.34
CA VAL A 367 -6.03 -16.69 13.25
C VAL A 367 -7.22 -16.98 14.21
N SER A 368 -7.33 -16.28 15.34
CA SER A 368 -8.47 -16.44 16.26
C SER A 368 -9.79 -15.89 15.70
N SER A 369 -9.75 -14.93 14.78
CA SER A 369 -10.96 -14.48 14.05
C SER A 369 -11.58 -15.63 13.27
N ARG A 370 -10.76 -16.49 12.65
CA ARG A 370 -11.24 -17.70 11.96
C ARG A 370 -11.89 -18.71 12.90
N ALA A 371 -11.28 -18.94 14.06
CA ALA A 371 -11.86 -19.81 15.08
C ALA A 371 -13.19 -19.25 15.60
N THR A 372 -13.27 -17.93 15.79
CA THR A 372 -14.47 -17.23 16.25
C THR A 372 -15.59 -17.31 15.22
N ALA A 373 -15.32 -17.03 13.95
CA ALA A 373 -16.29 -17.12 12.86
C ALA A 373 -16.89 -18.52 12.74
N ARG A 374 -16.04 -19.57 12.75
CA ARG A 374 -16.51 -20.96 12.71
C ARG A 374 -17.45 -21.29 13.88
N LYS A 375 -17.05 -20.94 15.10
CA LYS A 375 -17.84 -21.23 16.31
C LYS A 375 -19.14 -20.43 16.34
N LEU A 376 -19.14 -19.19 15.83
CA LEU A 376 -20.37 -18.41 15.66
C LEU A 376 -21.30 -19.05 14.62
N GLY A 377 -20.77 -19.63 13.55
CA GLY A 377 -21.56 -20.40 12.58
C GLY A 377 -22.30 -21.57 13.23
N GLU A 378 -21.63 -22.33 14.11
CA GLU A 378 -22.26 -23.43 14.86
C GLU A 378 -23.41 -22.96 15.76
N VAL A 379 -23.23 -21.82 16.44
CA VAL A 379 -24.26 -21.24 17.32
C VAL A 379 -25.40 -20.61 16.51
N LEU A 380 -25.08 -20.01 15.36
CA LEU A 380 -26.05 -19.40 14.46
C LEU A 380 -27.03 -20.44 13.91
N THR A 381 -26.54 -21.60 13.48
CA THR A 381 -27.41 -22.70 13.01
C THR A 381 -28.44 -23.08 14.08
N GLN A 382 -28.02 -23.19 15.34
CA GLN A 382 -28.91 -23.47 16.46
C GLN A 382 -29.93 -22.34 16.67
N ALA A 383 -29.51 -21.08 16.58
CA ALA A 383 -30.39 -19.93 16.74
C ALA A 383 -31.45 -19.85 15.61
N THR A 384 -31.05 -20.06 14.36
CA THR A 384 -31.96 -20.05 13.21
C THR A 384 -32.93 -21.22 13.24
N GLU A 385 -32.49 -22.42 13.63
CA GLU A 385 -33.37 -23.59 13.78
C GLU A 385 -34.41 -23.36 14.89
N ARG A 386 -33.99 -22.84 16.05
CA ARG A 386 -34.91 -22.50 17.14
C ARG A 386 -35.95 -21.45 16.72
N TRP A 387 -35.55 -20.47 15.92
CA TRP A 387 -36.47 -19.45 15.40
C TRP A 387 -37.45 -20.03 14.37
N ASN A 388 -36.95 -20.72 13.35
CA ASN A 388 -37.77 -21.21 12.24
C ASN A 388 -38.74 -22.30 12.71
N ASN A 389 -38.34 -23.13 13.68
CA ASN A 389 -39.20 -24.19 14.23
C ASN A 389 -40.08 -23.73 15.41
N ARG A 390 -40.11 -22.43 15.75
CA ARG A 390 -40.82 -21.94 16.93
C ARG A 390 -42.32 -22.26 16.93
N LEU A 391 -42.95 -22.30 15.75
CA LEU A 391 -44.37 -22.59 15.58
C LEU A 391 -44.68 -24.07 15.36
N ILE A 392 -43.66 -24.93 15.29
CA ILE A 392 -43.84 -26.37 15.11
C ILE A 392 -44.02 -27.00 16.50
N GLN A 393 -45.16 -27.65 16.72
CA GLN A 393 -45.40 -28.45 17.91
C GLN A 393 -44.61 -29.76 17.81
N GLY A 394 -43.83 -30.09 18.85
CA GLY A 394 -43.08 -31.34 18.90
C GLY A 394 -44.00 -32.57 18.87
N GLN A 395 -43.55 -33.69 18.31
CA GLN A 395 -44.36 -34.93 18.29
C GLN A 395 -44.71 -35.44 19.70
N ASP A 396 -43.89 -35.12 20.69
CA ASP A 396 -44.06 -35.47 22.10
C ASP A 396 -44.47 -34.28 22.98
N GLU A 397 -44.76 -33.11 22.40
CA GLU A 397 -45.13 -31.88 23.10
C GLU A 397 -46.67 -31.74 23.10
N ASP A 398 -47.28 -31.67 24.29
CA ASP A 398 -48.72 -31.47 24.40
C ASP A 398 -49.11 -29.99 24.19
N ASP A 399 -50.42 -29.72 24.10
CA ASP A 399 -50.92 -28.38 23.79
C ASP A 399 -50.57 -27.37 24.89
N GLU A 400 -50.52 -27.80 26.17
CA GLU A 400 -50.17 -26.94 27.30
C GLU A 400 -48.67 -26.58 27.28
N ASP A 401 -47.78 -27.55 27.02
CA ASP A 401 -46.34 -27.33 26.90
C ASP A 401 -46.01 -26.42 25.71
N PHE A 402 -46.71 -26.59 24.58
CA PHE A 402 -46.57 -25.73 23.40
C PHE A 402 -47.00 -24.29 23.69
N GLU A 403 -48.16 -24.10 24.34
CA GLU A 403 -48.64 -22.78 24.76
C GLU A 403 -47.68 -22.12 25.74
N GLU A 404 -47.17 -22.85 26.75
CA GLU A 404 -46.17 -22.32 27.68
C GLU A 404 -44.87 -21.90 26.97
N ARG A 405 -44.38 -22.71 26.03
CA ARG A 405 -43.19 -22.38 25.24
C ARG A 405 -43.40 -21.14 24.37
N MET A 406 -44.56 -21.03 23.71
CA MET A 406 -44.91 -19.86 22.91
C MET A 406 -45.06 -18.60 23.76
N LEU A 407 -45.63 -18.74 24.96
CA LEU A 407 -45.81 -17.64 25.90
C LEU A 407 -44.47 -17.21 26.51
N ALA A 408 -43.58 -18.15 26.83
CA ALA A 408 -42.20 -17.88 27.24
C ALA A 408 -41.39 -17.22 26.11
N PHE A 409 -41.56 -17.67 24.86
CA PHE A 409 -40.94 -17.07 23.69
C PHE A 409 -41.40 -15.62 23.50
N SER A 410 -42.70 -15.36 23.58
CA SER A 410 -43.29 -14.01 23.52
C SER A 410 -42.77 -13.11 24.64
N GLN A 411 -42.69 -13.61 25.87
CA GLN A 411 -42.12 -12.86 27.01
C GLN A 411 -40.63 -12.53 26.85
N MET A 412 -39.83 -13.44 26.26
CA MET A 412 -38.40 -13.20 26.01
C MET A 412 -38.13 -12.27 24.82
N HIS A 413 -39.13 -12.05 23.95
CA HIS A 413 -39.02 -11.26 22.73
C HIS A 413 -40.14 -10.20 22.64
N PRO A 414 -40.18 -9.22 23.55
CA PRO A 414 -41.28 -8.25 23.67
C PRO A 414 -41.42 -7.29 22.47
N ASN A 415 -40.43 -7.26 21.57
CA ASN A 415 -40.44 -6.44 20.35
C ASN A 415 -40.93 -7.21 19.10
N HIS A 416 -41.42 -8.45 19.26
CA HIS A 416 -42.00 -9.26 18.19
C HIS A 416 -43.32 -8.63 17.69
N LYS A 417 -43.49 -8.49 16.37
CA LYS A 417 -44.77 -8.11 15.73
C LYS A 417 -45.36 -9.31 15.01
N ASP A 418 -46.68 -9.47 15.02
CA ASP A 418 -47.39 -10.59 14.39
C ASP A 418 -47.16 -10.68 12.86
N GLU A 419 -46.75 -9.58 12.22
CA GLU A 419 -46.42 -9.53 10.78
C GLU A 419 -45.05 -10.17 10.43
N ASP A 420 -44.21 -10.51 11.42
CA ASP A 420 -42.92 -11.20 11.24
C ASP A 420 -43.07 -12.74 11.18
N GLU A 421 -44.30 -13.28 11.24
CA GLU A 421 -44.55 -14.71 11.44
C GLU A 421 -44.16 -15.58 10.22
N ASP A 422 -44.17 -15.03 9.01
CA ASP A 422 -44.11 -15.78 7.75
C ASP A 422 -42.70 -15.93 7.10
N ILE A 423 -41.62 -15.43 7.72
CA ILE A 423 -40.28 -15.42 7.09
C ILE A 423 -39.27 -16.30 7.85
N ASP A 424 -38.75 -17.33 7.17
CA ASP A 424 -37.57 -18.08 7.60
C ASP A 424 -36.38 -17.13 7.79
N TRP A 425 -35.84 -17.07 9.00
CA TRP A 425 -34.65 -16.27 9.27
C TRP A 425 -33.41 -16.96 8.69
N LYS A 426 -32.76 -16.27 7.75
CA LYS A 426 -31.53 -16.70 7.08
C LYS A 426 -30.40 -15.74 7.43
N CYS A 427 -29.24 -16.31 7.77
CA CYS A 427 -28.06 -15.54 8.17
C CYS A 427 -26.80 -16.37 7.91
N ASN A 428 -25.68 -15.71 7.67
CA ASN A 428 -24.37 -16.35 7.52
C ASN A 428 -23.27 -15.59 8.27
N VAL A 429 -22.14 -16.26 8.47
CA VAL A 429 -20.97 -15.69 9.18
C VAL A 429 -19.78 -15.66 8.24
N ASP A 430 -19.26 -14.46 7.98
CA ASP A 430 -18.07 -14.26 7.15
C ASP A 430 -17.02 -13.40 7.85
N ILE A 431 -15.76 -13.53 7.43
CA ILE A 431 -14.68 -12.64 7.86
C ILE A 431 -14.57 -11.49 6.88
N VAL A 432 -14.31 -10.29 7.38
CA VAL A 432 -14.06 -9.09 6.57
C VAL A 432 -12.80 -8.37 7.03
N ASP A 433 -12.17 -7.63 6.12
CA ASP A 433 -11.09 -6.71 6.48
C ASP A 433 -11.65 -5.58 7.36
N ASP A 434 -11.13 -5.49 8.58
CA ASP A 434 -11.52 -4.50 9.59
C ASP A 434 -10.47 -3.39 9.78
N ASN A 435 -9.50 -3.22 8.88
CA ASN A 435 -8.47 -2.18 8.98
C ASN A 435 -9.05 -0.77 9.23
N VAL A 436 -10.14 -0.41 8.55
CA VAL A 436 -10.85 0.87 8.75
C VAL A 436 -11.53 0.92 10.12
N ALA A 437 -12.15 -0.18 10.55
CA ALA A 437 -12.80 -0.27 11.86
C ALA A 437 -11.79 -0.23 13.01
N GLN A 438 -10.61 -0.84 12.83
CA GLN A 438 -9.49 -0.80 13.78
C GLN A 438 -8.94 0.62 13.94
N LEU A 439 -8.85 1.38 12.84
CA LEU A 439 -8.50 2.80 12.86
C LEU A 439 -9.57 3.61 13.62
N PHE A 440 -10.86 3.39 13.30
CA PHE A 440 -11.97 4.05 13.98
C PHE A 440 -11.97 3.82 15.49
N GLY A 441 -11.80 2.58 15.95
CA GLY A 441 -11.88 2.22 17.37
C GLY A 441 -10.88 2.98 18.25
N ARG A 442 -9.76 3.43 17.65
CA ARG A 442 -8.67 4.15 18.33
C ARG A 442 -8.62 5.64 17.98
N SER A 443 -9.47 6.11 17.06
CA SER A 443 -9.44 7.50 16.60
C SER A 443 -10.10 8.47 17.58
N VAL A 444 -9.82 9.76 17.40
CA VAL A 444 -10.49 10.83 18.15
C VAL A 444 -11.99 10.81 17.89
N ARG A 445 -12.41 10.50 16.66
CA ARG A 445 -13.81 10.29 16.30
C ARG A 445 -14.45 9.18 17.13
N GLY A 446 -13.87 7.98 17.16
CA GLY A 446 -14.44 6.86 17.92
C GLY A 446 -14.57 7.19 19.40
N LYS A 447 -13.67 8.01 19.94
CA LYS A 447 -13.76 8.53 21.31
C LYS A 447 -14.85 9.59 21.50
N LYS A 448 -15.13 10.42 20.48
CA LYS A 448 -16.19 11.42 20.51
C LYS A 448 -17.59 10.81 20.35
N GLU A 449 -17.74 9.85 19.43
CA GLU A 449 -19.02 9.20 19.13
C GLU A 449 -19.43 8.23 20.25
N PHE A 450 -18.47 7.50 20.81
CA PHE A 450 -18.70 6.54 21.89
C PHE A 450 -17.73 6.75 23.07
N PRO A 451 -17.93 7.78 23.92
CA PRO A 451 -16.97 8.12 24.98
C PRO A 451 -16.73 7.00 26.01
N ASP A 452 -17.81 6.36 26.46
CA ASP A 452 -17.79 5.40 27.58
C ASP A 452 -17.72 3.93 27.12
N THR A 453 -17.43 3.70 25.84
CA THR A 453 -17.39 2.37 25.23
C THR A 453 -15.97 1.83 25.12
N ALA A 454 -15.79 0.53 25.33
CA ALA A 454 -14.51 -0.16 25.11
C ALA A 454 -14.07 -0.09 23.64
N VAL A 455 -12.75 -0.06 23.39
CA VAL A 455 -12.18 0.04 22.03
C VAL A 455 -12.69 -1.08 21.12
N ASN A 456 -12.66 -2.33 21.57
CA ASN A 456 -13.09 -3.48 20.76
C ASN A 456 -14.60 -3.44 20.43
N LEU A 457 -15.43 -2.86 21.30
CA LEU A 457 -16.85 -2.65 20.96
C LEU A 457 -17.00 -1.59 19.86
N LYS A 458 -16.21 -0.51 19.89
CA LYS A 458 -16.19 0.49 18.79
C LYS A 458 -15.75 -0.13 17.47
N VAL A 459 -14.73 -0.99 17.52
CA VAL A 459 -14.29 -1.75 16.34
C VAL A 459 -15.43 -2.63 15.84
N ALA A 460 -16.11 -3.40 16.70
CA ALA A 460 -17.24 -4.24 16.29
C ALA A 460 -18.37 -3.44 15.62
N ILE A 461 -18.73 -2.27 16.17
CA ILE A 461 -19.71 -1.34 15.57
C ILE A 461 -19.25 -0.90 14.18
N ALA A 462 -17.99 -0.46 14.06
CA ALA A 462 -17.45 0.00 12.79
C ALA A 462 -17.27 -1.14 11.77
N THR A 463 -17.02 -2.39 12.19
CA THR A 463 -16.99 -3.56 11.29
C THR A 463 -18.36 -3.80 10.67
N ALA A 464 -19.45 -3.67 11.46
CA ALA A 464 -20.80 -3.76 10.92
C ALA A 464 -21.11 -2.60 9.96
N ARG A 465 -20.77 -1.36 10.33
CA ARG A 465 -20.96 -0.18 9.47
C ARG A 465 -20.13 -0.25 8.18
N TRP A 466 -18.91 -0.77 8.25
CA TRP A 466 -18.05 -1.04 7.10
C TRP A 466 -18.70 -2.04 6.15
N ALA A 467 -19.29 -3.13 6.64
CA ALA A 467 -20.04 -4.06 5.80
C ALA A 467 -21.29 -3.42 5.18
N LYS A 468 -21.98 -2.52 5.89
CA LYS A 468 -23.18 -1.83 5.38
C LYS A 468 -22.85 -0.80 4.29
N ASP A 469 -21.91 0.10 4.55
CA ASP A 469 -21.48 1.12 3.59
C ASP A 469 -19.99 1.49 3.78
N PRO A 470 -19.08 0.79 3.09
CA PRO A 470 -17.64 1.01 3.19
C PRO A 470 -17.24 2.48 2.92
N LEU A 471 -17.90 3.12 1.95
CA LEU A 471 -17.57 4.48 1.54
C LEU A 471 -17.84 5.49 2.65
N SER A 472 -18.93 5.33 3.41
CA SER A 472 -19.27 6.22 4.52
C SER A 472 -18.21 6.21 5.62
N GLU A 473 -17.81 5.00 6.05
CA GLU A 473 -16.79 4.82 7.08
C GLU A 473 -15.41 5.31 6.60
N LEU A 474 -15.06 5.05 5.33
CA LEU A 474 -13.84 5.55 4.72
C LEU A 474 -13.82 7.08 4.64
N ALA A 475 -14.88 7.70 4.11
CA ALA A 475 -14.98 9.14 3.94
C ALA A 475 -14.93 9.88 5.28
N TYR A 476 -15.50 9.31 6.34
CA TYR A 476 -15.52 9.97 7.64
C TYR A 476 -14.11 10.07 8.28
N THR A 477 -13.13 9.25 7.88
CA THR A 477 -11.71 9.45 8.28
C THR A 477 -11.16 10.84 7.92
N TRP A 478 -11.85 11.57 7.02
CA TRP A 478 -11.51 12.93 6.62
C TRP A 478 -12.17 14.03 7.47
N SER A 479 -13.05 13.66 8.42
CA SER A 479 -13.87 14.62 9.19
C SER A 479 -13.07 15.47 10.19
N THR A 480 -11.94 14.94 10.67
CA THR A 480 -11.14 15.57 11.74
C THR A 480 -9.86 16.14 11.15
N ALA A 481 -9.62 17.43 11.40
CA ALA A 481 -8.36 18.07 11.07
C ALA A 481 -7.28 17.67 12.10
N SER A 482 -6.05 17.50 11.62
CA SER A 482 -4.86 17.44 12.48
C SER A 482 -4.64 18.77 13.21
N ASP A 483 -3.74 18.78 14.20
CA ASP A 483 -3.35 20.01 14.92
C ASP A 483 -2.82 21.12 14.00
N ALA A 484 -2.28 20.74 12.83
CA ALA A 484 -1.82 21.65 11.78
C ALA A 484 -2.95 22.15 10.85
N GLY A 485 -4.21 21.78 11.12
CA GLY A 485 -5.38 22.14 10.30
C GLY A 485 -5.55 21.33 9.01
N VAL A 486 -4.76 20.26 8.82
CA VAL A 486 -4.80 19.42 7.61
C VAL A 486 -5.77 18.26 7.83
N PHE A 487 -6.75 18.11 6.93
CA PHE A 487 -7.72 17.00 6.94
C PHE A 487 -7.16 15.74 6.28
N GLY A 488 -7.73 14.58 6.63
CA GLY A 488 -7.42 13.31 5.96
C GLY A 488 -6.13 12.62 6.41
N THR A 489 -5.41 13.18 7.39
CA THR A 489 -4.16 12.60 7.88
C THR A 489 -4.33 11.19 8.45
N GLU A 490 -5.50 10.87 9.00
CA GLU A 490 -5.82 9.51 9.48
C GLU A 490 -5.79 8.46 8.36
N MET A 491 -6.14 8.85 7.12
CA MET A 491 -6.11 7.97 5.95
C MET A 491 -4.70 7.42 5.67
N LEU A 492 -3.66 8.16 6.03
CA LEU A 492 -2.27 7.75 5.82
C LEU A 492 -1.84 6.59 6.74
N PHE A 493 -2.63 6.26 7.77
CA PHE A 493 -2.42 5.09 8.61
C PHE A 493 -3.00 3.81 8.02
N LEU A 494 -3.94 3.93 7.06
CA LEU A 494 -4.39 2.78 6.28
C LEU A 494 -3.29 2.36 5.30
N ASN A 495 -3.05 1.06 5.16
CA ASN A 495 -2.09 0.53 4.20
C ASN A 495 -2.75 0.41 2.80
N VAL A 496 -2.94 1.54 2.13
CA VAL A 496 -3.57 1.59 0.80
C VAL A 496 -2.63 1.06 -0.29
N HIS A 497 -1.34 1.37 -0.18
CA HIS A 497 -0.32 0.92 -1.12
C HIS A 497 1.03 0.66 -0.42
N PRO A 498 1.75 -0.45 -0.72
CA PRO A 498 3.01 -0.79 -0.05
C PRO A 498 4.08 0.32 -0.10
N LEU A 499 4.10 1.08 -1.20
CA LEU A 499 5.06 2.17 -1.41
C LEU A 499 4.58 3.55 -0.93
N GLN A 500 3.38 3.65 -0.32
CA GLN A 500 2.80 4.95 0.06
C GLN A 500 3.71 5.76 0.99
N ARG A 501 4.49 5.09 1.86
CA ARG A 501 5.40 5.72 2.83
C ARG A 501 6.58 6.42 2.16
N LEU A 502 6.91 6.07 0.91
CA LEU A 502 8.00 6.71 0.15
C LEU A 502 7.55 8.00 -0.53
N LEU A 503 6.24 8.21 -0.67
CA LEU A 503 5.64 9.27 -1.46
C LEU A 503 5.38 10.53 -0.62
N PRO A 504 5.38 11.73 -1.24
CA PRO A 504 5.04 12.96 -0.54
C PRO A 504 3.59 12.98 -0.05
N LYS A 505 3.40 13.05 1.27
CA LYS A 505 2.08 13.09 1.93
C LYS A 505 1.10 14.13 1.34
N PRO A 506 1.51 15.38 1.02
CA PRO A 506 0.57 16.36 0.47
C PRO A 506 0.00 15.98 -0.91
N LEU A 507 0.81 15.32 -1.75
CA LEU A 507 0.35 14.86 -3.07
C LEU A 507 -0.61 13.68 -2.93
N LEU A 508 -0.31 12.73 -2.01
CA LEU A 508 -1.20 11.62 -1.69
C LEU A 508 -2.56 12.12 -1.21
N LEU A 509 -2.59 13.00 -0.21
CA LEU A 509 -3.84 13.54 0.33
C LEU A 509 -4.68 14.25 -0.74
N ARG A 510 -4.04 15.03 -1.62
CA ARG A 510 -4.74 15.70 -2.72
C ARG A 510 -5.41 14.72 -3.69
N GLU A 511 -4.69 13.67 -4.10
CA GLU A 511 -5.29 12.67 -5.01
C GLU A 511 -6.30 11.77 -4.30
N TYR A 512 -6.11 11.48 -3.00
CA TYR A 512 -7.11 10.75 -2.21
C TYR A 512 -8.42 11.54 -2.05
N GLU A 513 -8.33 12.84 -1.79
CA GLU A 513 -9.50 13.74 -1.78
C GLU A 513 -10.22 13.70 -3.14
N ARG A 514 -9.46 13.74 -4.24
CA ARG A 514 -10.02 13.67 -5.60
C ARG A 514 -10.74 12.34 -5.86
N VAL A 515 -10.16 11.22 -5.46
CA VAL A 515 -10.77 9.90 -5.56
C VAL A 515 -12.08 9.85 -4.79
N LEU A 516 -12.08 10.28 -3.53
CA LEU A 516 -13.30 10.30 -2.71
C LEU A 516 -14.37 11.21 -3.29
N CYS A 517 -14.03 12.40 -3.80
CA CYS A 517 -14.96 13.26 -4.53
C CYS A 517 -15.62 12.56 -5.73
N ASN A 518 -14.82 11.86 -6.55
CA ASN A 518 -15.33 11.14 -7.72
C ASN A 518 -16.25 9.98 -7.32
N VAL A 519 -15.85 9.18 -6.33
CA VAL A 519 -16.63 8.03 -5.87
C VAL A 519 -17.94 8.49 -5.20
N VAL A 520 -17.89 9.51 -4.33
CA VAL A 520 -19.08 10.08 -3.70
C VAL A 520 -20.02 10.71 -4.73
N ALA A 521 -19.50 11.37 -5.77
CA ALA A 521 -20.34 11.87 -6.85
C ALA A 521 -21.04 10.75 -7.63
N ASN A 522 -20.37 9.61 -7.84
CA ASN A 522 -20.97 8.45 -8.52
C ASN A 522 -22.05 7.74 -7.66
N VAL A 523 -21.78 7.59 -6.36
CA VAL A 523 -22.64 6.87 -5.40
C VAL A 523 -23.81 7.73 -4.90
N GLY A 524 -23.60 9.04 -4.78
CA GLY A 524 -24.53 10.00 -4.19
C GLY A 524 -24.62 9.93 -2.67
N VAL A 525 -25.31 10.91 -2.09
CA VAL A 525 -25.44 11.06 -0.63
C VAL A 525 -26.90 11.28 -0.26
N ASP A 526 -27.43 10.44 0.64
CA ASP A 526 -28.70 10.71 1.31
C ASP A 526 -28.56 11.90 2.26
N LEU A 527 -29.21 13.01 1.91
CA LEU A 527 -29.10 14.26 2.64
C LEU A 527 -29.68 14.13 4.07
N TYR A 528 -30.75 13.36 4.24
CA TYR A 528 -31.34 13.16 5.56
C TYR A 528 -30.40 12.31 6.41
N GLY A 529 -30.00 11.13 5.92
CA GLY A 529 -29.07 10.24 6.62
C GLY A 529 -27.76 10.93 7.00
N ALA A 530 -27.15 11.69 6.10
CA ALA A 530 -25.89 12.38 6.36
C ALA A 530 -26.01 13.61 7.29
N CYS A 531 -27.21 14.16 7.46
CA CYS A 531 -27.48 15.21 8.44
C CYS A 531 -27.84 14.63 9.81
N LYS A 532 -28.59 13.52 9.86
CA LYS A 532 -29.05 12.87 11.09
C LYS A 532 -27.97 12.04 11.76
N PHE A 533 -27.31 11.16 10.99
CA PHE A 533 -26.37 10.19 11.53
C PHE A 533 -24.92 10.65 11.32
N ASP A 534 -24.12 10.55 12.38
CA ASP A 534 -22.73 10.99 12.32
C ASP A 534 -21.92 10.14 11.35
N HIS A 535 -21.96 8.80 11.40
CA HIS A 535 -21.15 7.95 10.51
C HIS A 535 -21.34 8.18 9.00
N ILE A 536 -22.50 8.69 8.58
CA ILE A 536 -22.79 9.00 7.15
C ILE A 536 -22.34 10.42 6.77
N HIS A 537 -22.22 11.33 7.74
CA HIS A 537 -21.94 12.75 7.52
C HIS A 537 -20.66 13.01 6.72
N GLY A 538 -19.65 12.13 6.84
CA GLY A 538 -18.36 12.24 6.15
C GLY A 538 -18.51 12.38 4.64
N LEU A 539 -19.52 11.73 4.04
CA LEU A 539 -19.82 11.79 2.61
C LEU A 539 -20.09 13.22 2.11
N LEU A 540 -20.77 14.06 2.91
CA LEU A 540 -21.10 15.44 2.52
C LEU A 540 -19.86 16.30 2.27
N SER A 541 -18.72 15.96 2.88
CA SER A 541 -17.47 16.70 2.67
C SER A 541 -16.94 16.57 1.24
N PHE A 542 -17.30 15.50 0.55
CA PHE A 542 -16.81 15.15 -0.78
C PHE A 542 -17.83 15.36 -1.89
N VAL A 543 -19.04 15.82 -1.57
CA VAL A 543 -20.02 16.22 -2.57
C VAL A 543 -19.48 17.42 -3.36
N PRO A 544 -19.49 17.40 -4.71
CA PRO A 544 -19.01 18.51 -5.52
C PRO A 544 -19.60 19.86 -5.12
N GLY A 545 -18.74 20.84 -4.87
CA GLY A 545 -19.11 22.18 -4.40
C GLY A 545 -19.19 22.34 -2.88
N LEU A 546 -19.25 21.24 -2.13
CA LEU A 546 -19.10 21.19 -0.68
C LEU A 546 -17.61 21.04 -0.29
N GLY A 547 -17.40 20.74 0.98
CA GLY A 547 -16.13 20.68 1.68
C GLY A 547 -16.43 20.63 3.18
N PRO A 548 -15.47 20.25 4.06
CA PRO A 548 -15.76 19.98 5.47
C PRO A 548 -16.51 21.10 6.19
N ARG A 549 -16.16 22.36 5.91
CA ARG A 549 -16.83 23.54 6.49
C ARG A 549 -18.26 23.73 6.00
N LYS A 550 -18.50 23.55 4.70
CA LYS A 550 -19.84 23.71 4.11
C LYS A 550 -20.76 22.55 4.49
N ALA A 551 -20.22 21.33 4.55
CA ALA A 551 -20.95 20.14 5.00
C ALA A 551 -21.46 20.30 6.45
N ASN A 552 -20.59 20.75 7.36
CA ASN A 552 -20.99 21.03 8.74
C ASN A 552 -22.05 22.14 8.84
N ASN A 553 -21.90 23.22 8.06
CA ASN A 553 -22.90 24.30 8.02
C ASN A 553 -24.25 23.79 7.48
N LEU A 554 -24.24 22.95 6.45
CA LEU A 554 -25.44 22.34 5.89
C LEU A 554 -26.16 21.51 6.95
N LYS A 555 -25.46 20.64 7.68
CA LYS A 555 -26.02 19.84 8.79
C LYS A 555 -26.66 20.73 9.86
N GLN A 556 -25.98 21.79 10.30
CA GLN A 556 -26.52 22.74 11.27
C GLN A 556 -27.74 23.52 10.73
N SER A 557 -27.73 23.87 9.45
CA SER A 557 -28.82 24.58 8.81
C SER A 557 -30.06 23.71 8.61
N VAL A 558 -29.87 22.43 8.27
CA VAL A 558 -30.94 21.42 8.22
C VAL A 558 -31.54 21.19 9.61
N ALA A 559 -30.71 21.06 10.65
CA ALA A 559 -31.20 20.94 12.03
C ALA A 559 -32.08 22.13 12.44
N ARG A 560 -31.72 23.36 12.06
CA ARG A 560 -32.50 24.58 12.36
C ARG A 560 -33.88 24.61 11.72
N ILE A 561 -34.10 23.92 10.60
CA ILE A 561 -35.39 23.91 9.89
C ILE A 561 -36.25 22.69 10.23
N GLY A 562 -35.92 21.96 11.31
CA GLY A 562 -36.66 20.78 11.75
C GLY A 562 -36.05 19.44 11.35
N GLY A 563 -34.82 19.42 10.81
CA GLY A 563 -34.07 18.18 10.56
C GLY A 563 -34.38 17.46 9.24
N ALA A 564 -35.45 17.83 8.54
CA ALA A 564 -35.85 17.23 7.26
C ALA A 564 -35.93 18.26 6.12
N VAL A 565 -35.59 17.81 4.92
CA VAL A 565 -35.63 18.58 3.67
C VAL A 565 -36.67 17.94 2.76
N SER A 566 -37.75 18.65 2.44
CA SER A 566 -38.90 18.08 1.72
C SER A 566 -38.73 17.99 0.19
N SER A 567 -37.81 18.78 -0.39
CA SER A 567 -37.47 18.70 -1.81
C SER A 567 -36.10 19.32 -2.08
N ARG A 568 -35.47 18.96 -3.20
CA ARG A 568 -34.21 19.59 -3.64
C ARG A 568 -34.36 21.10 -3.79
N ARG A 569 -35.49 21.58 -4.33
CA ARG A 569 -35.79 23.02 -4.45
C ARG A 569 -35.79 23.75 -3.11
N SER A 570 -36.21 23.07 -2.03
CA SER A 570 -36.24 23.66 -0.69
C SER A 570 -34.84 24.00 -0.15
N ILE A 571 -33.79 23.33 -0.63
CA ILE A 571 -32.39 23.62 -0.27
C ILE A 571 -32.03 25.05 -0.66
N LEU A 572 -32.41 25.46 -1.88
CA LEU A 572 -32.19 26.81 -2.37
C LEU A 572 -33.19 27.80 -1.74
N ALA A 573 -34.47 27.45 -1.66
CA ALA A 573 -35.53 28.33 -1.15
C ALA A 573 -35.32 28.69 0.34
N LYS A 574 -34.88 27.73 1.16
CA LYS A 574 -34.57 27.93 2.58
C LYS A 574 -33.14 28.46 2.81
N ARG A 575 -32.40 28.79 1.74
CA ARG A 575 -31.02 29.31 1.78
C ARG A 575 -30.05 28.40 2.55
N LEU A 576 -30.22 27.09 2.44
CA LEU A 576 -29.30 26.12 3.05
C LEU A 576 -27.95 26.11 2.33
N LEU A 577 -27.98 26.29 1.00
CA LEU A 577 -26.81 26.45 0.16
C LEU A 577 -26.96 27.68 -0.75
N GLY A 578 -25.84 28.32 -1.08
CA GLY A 578 -25.81 29.39 -2.07
C GLY A 578 -26.02 28.87 -3.51
N PRO A 579 -26.46 29.71 -4.46
CA PRO A 579 -26.87 29.26 -5.80
C PRO A 579 -25.82 28.46 -6.58
N ILE A 580 -24.55 28.91 -6.54
CA ILE A 580 -23.44 28.22 -7.23
C ILE A 580 -23.18 26.84 -6.60
N VAL A 581 -23.18 26.78 -5.27
CA VAL A 581 -22.94 25.53 -4.54
C VAL A 581 -24.09 24.56 -4.78
N TYR A 582 -25.33 25.04 -4.71
CA TYR A 582 -26.53 24.27 -5.02
C TYR A 582 -26.45 23.64 -6.42
N ASN A 583 -26.15 24.44 -7.45
CA ASN A 583 -26.05 23.95 -8.82
C ASN A 583 -24.98 22.86 -8.98
N ASN A 584 -23.85 23.00 -8.28
CA ASN A 584 -22.78 22.01 -8.33
C ASN A 584 -23.10 20.74 -7.53
N SER A 585 -23.86 20.84 -6.43
CA SER A 585 -24.03 19.73 -5.48
C SER A 585 -25.33 18.95 -5.63
N VAL A 586 -26.40 19.59 -6.11
CA VAL A 586 -27.78 19.09 -5.91
C VAL A 586 -28.07 17.77 -6.62
N ALA A 587 -27.46 17.49 -7.77
CA ALA A 587 -27.63 16.20 -8.47
C ALA A 587 -27.08 15.01 -7.67
N PHE A 588 -26.15 15.26 -6.75
CA PHE A 588 -25.51 14.24 -5.91
C PHE A 588 -26.20 14.07 -4.55
N LEU A 589 -27.12 14.98 -4.19
CA LEU A 589 -27.86 14.95 -2.93
C LEU A 589 -29.23 14.31 -3.16
N ARG A 590 -29.49 13.20 -2.49
CA ARG A 590 -30.75 12.46 -2.55
C ARG A 590 -31.71 12.99 -1.50
N VAL A 591 -32.98 13.13 -1.88
CA VAL A 591 -34.07 13.41 -0.94
C VAL A 591 -35.07 12.27 -1.06
N ARG A 592 -35.05 11.38 -0.06
CA ARG A 592 -35.92 10.20 0.01
C ARG A 592 -37.19 10.49 0.80
N ALA A 593 -38.21 9.66 0.56
CA ALA A 593 -39.35 9.59 1.47
C ALA A 593 -38.90 9.03 2.82
N ILE A 594 -39.25 9.74 3.88
CA ILE A 594 -38.96 9.39 5.28
C ILE A 594 -40.25 9.62 6.09
N ASP A 595 -40.33 9.00 7.25
CA ASP A 595 -41.52 9.07 8.11
C ASP A 595 -41.86 10.52 8.51
N GLU A 596 -40.85 11.37 8.72
CA GLU A 596 -41.05 12.78 9.04
C GLU A 596 -41.63 13.61 7.87
N LEU A 597 -41.71 13.03 6.67
CA LEU A 597 -42.22 13.68 5.46
C LEU A 597 -43.48 13.00 4.90
N GLN A 598 -44.19 12.15 5.66
CA GLN A 598 -45.40 11.46 5.19
C GLN A 598 -46.46 12.40 4.61
N ASP A 599 -46.60 13.61 5.14
CA ASP A 599 -47.56 14.62 4.66
C ASP A 599 -47.07 15.41 3.41
N HIS A 600 -45.85 15.18 2.93
CA HIS A 600 -45.25 15.93 1.83
C HIS A 600 -45.21 15.11 0.55
N GLN A 601 -45.70 15.69 -0.55
CA GLN A 601 -45.57 15.10 -1.88
C GLN A 601 -44.12 15.27 -2.39
N ILE A 602 -43.34 14.20 -2.32
CA ILE A 602 -41.96 14.19 -2.79
C ILE A 602 -41.93 13.89 -4.30
N HIS A 603 -41.14 14.68 -5.02
CA HIS A 603 -40.92 14.47 -6.44
C HIS A 603 -40.07 13.20 -6.66
N PRO A 604 -40.50 12.20 -7.45
CA PRO A 604 -39.79 10.92 -7.61
C PRO A 604 -38.32 11.09 -8.05
N LEU A 605 -38.06 12.04 -8.96
CA LEU A 605 -36.71 12.33 -9.45
C LEU A 605 -35.80 13.08 -8.46
N ASP A 606 -36.30 13.50 -7.29
CA ASP A 606 -35.41 13.99 -6.22
C ASP A 606 -34.59 12.84 -5.58
N ASP A 607 -35.01 11.58 -5.79
CA ASP A 607 -34.23 10.37 -5.53
C ASP A 607 -33.67 9.76 -6.82
N SER A 608 -33.16 10.61 -7.72
CA SER A 608 -32.46 10.19 -8.95
C SER A 608 -31.21 11.05 -9.20
N ARG A 609 -30.33 10.62 -10.12
CA ARG A 609 -29.17 11.43 -10.55
C ARG A 609 -29.53 12.59 -11.47
N CYS A 610 -30.80 12.73 -11.85
CA CYS A 610 -31.26 13.83 -12.69
C CYS A 610 -31.06 15.16 -11.96
N HIS A 611 -30.42 16.12 -12.64
CA HIS A 611 -30.34 17.49 -12.12
C HIS A 611 -31.74 18.14 -12.15
N PRO A 612 -32.13 18.94 -11.13
CA PRO A 612 -33.44 19.61 -11.09
C PRO A 612 -33.78 20.45 -12.33
N ASP A 613 -32.79 20.92 -13.08
CA ASP A 613 -33.04 21.64 -14.33
C ASP A 613 -33.77 20.78 -15.37
N VAL A 614 -33.56 19.46 -15.35
CA VAL A 614 -34.13 18.52 -16.33
C VAL A 614 -35.62 18.29 -16.10
N TYR A 615 -36.08 18.29 -14.85
CA TYR A 615 -37.47 17.94 -14.51
C TYR A 615 -38.28 19.06 -13.84
N GLN A 616 -37.65 20.00 -13.14
CA GLN A 616 -38.35 21.15 -12.53
C GLN A 616 -38.32 22.38 -13.42
N ARG A 617 -37.15 22.74 -13.97
CA ARG A 617 -36.98 23.98 -14.75
C ARG A 617 -37.48 23.83 -16.18
N ASN A 618 -37.03 22.79 -16.88
CA ASN A 618 -37.32 22.59 -18.30
C ASN A 618 -38.43 21.56 -18.54
N LYS A 619 -38.84 20.80 -17.51
CA LYS A 619 -39.88 19.76 -17.56
C LYS A 619 -39.66 18.69 -18.66
N TRP A 620 -38.42 18.48 -19.12
CA TRP A 620 -38.11 17.50 -20.17
C TRP A 620 -38.36 16.06 -19.73
N ALA A 621 -38.04 15.71 -18.48
CA ALA A 621 -38.36 14.38 -17.95
C ALA A 621 -39.88 14.15 -17.93
N VAL A 622 -40.66 15.13 -17.46
CA VAL A 622 -42.13 15.04 -17.50
C VAL A 622 -42.63 14.80 -18.91
N LYS A 623 -42.09 15.52 -19.91
CA LYS A 623 -42.45 15.32 -21.31
C LYS A 623 -42.11 13.90 -21.80
N ILE A 624 -40.93 13.38 -21.50
CA ILE A 624 -40.56 11.98 -21.81
C ILE A 624 -41.58 11.01 -21.21
N ALA A 625 -41.99 11.22 -19.96
CA ALA A 625 -42.95 10.33 -19.31
C ALA A 625 -44.36 10.41 -19.93
N VAL A 626 -44.82 11.61 -20.25
CA VAL A 626 -46.12 11.86 -20.91
C VAL A 626 -46.15 11.25 -22.31
N ASP A 627 -45.09 11.46 -23.10
CA ASP A 627 -44.96 10.93 -24.46
C ASP A 627 -44.88 9.39 -24.44
N ALA A 628 -44.12 8.81 -23.49
CA ALA A 628 -44.02 7.34 -23.31
C ALA A 628 -45.39 6.69 -22.98
N LEU A 629 -46.25 7.39 -22.25
CA LEU A 629 -47.57 6.90 -21.88
C LEU A 629 -48.66 7.28 -22.92
N GLU A 630 -48.28 7.93 -24.03
CA GLU A 630 -49.20 8.43 -25.06
C GLU A 630 -50.33 9.32 -24.47
N LEU A 631 -50.02 10.05 -23.41
CA LEU A 631 -50.97 10.94 -22.75
C LEU A 631 -51.10 12.24 -23.55
N GLY A 632 -52.33 12.71 -23.79
CA GLY A 632 -52.57 13.90 -24.60
C GLY A 632 -51.94 15.17 -24.01
N ASP A 633 -51.41 16.05 -24.88
CA ASP A 633 -50.74 17.32 -24.53
C ASP A 633 -51.54 18.23 -23.59
N SER A 634 -52.86 18.09 -23.57
CA SER A 634 -53.79 18.87 -22.72
C SER A 634 -53.69 18.51 -21.23
N ALA A 635 -53.14 17.34 -20.89
CA ALA A 635 -53.07 16.85 -19.51
C ALA A 635 -51.82 17.32 -18.75
N ALA A 636 -50.76 17.73 -19.46
CA ALA A 636 -49.47 18.14 -18.90
C ALA A 636 -49.37 19.65 -18.57
N GLY A 637 -50.43 20.43 -18.84
CA GLY A 637 -50.48 21.87 -18.61
C GLY A 637 -50.72 22.23 -17.15
N ASP A 638 -49.65 22.58 -16.43
CA ASP A 638 -49.60 23.16 -15.08
C ASP A 638 -50.04 22.31 -13.87
N ASN A 639 -50.54 21.09 -14.06
CA ASN A 639 -50.84 20.20 -12.94
C ASN A 639 -49.62 19.35 -12.51
N ASP A 640 -48.88 19.82 -11.50
CA ASP A 640 -47.70 19.14 -10.95
C ASP A 640 -48.01 17.75 -10.37
N GLU A 641 -49.23 17.51 -9.86
CA GLU A 641 -49.65 16.20 -9.34
C GLU A 641 -49.76 15.16 -10.45
N TYR A 642 -50.34 15.55 -11.60
CA TYR A 642 -50.45 14.70 -12.77
C TYR A 642 -49.06 14.36 -13.36
N ALA A 643 -48.17 15.35 -13.43
CA ALA A 643 -46.79 15.15 -13.88
C ALA A 643 -46.02 14.15 -13.00
N ILE A 644 -46.20 14.24 -11.68
CA ILE A 644 -45.61 13.30 -10.71
C ILE A 644 -46.18 11.88 -10.90
N SER A 645 -47.49 11.76 -11.11
CA SER A 645 -48.13 10.46 -11.38
C SER A 645 -47.58 9.81 -12.63
N ALA A 646 -47.53 10.54 -13.76
CA ALA A 646 -47.01 10.02 -15.02
C ALA A 646 -45.56 9.52 -14.89
N ILE A 647 -44.71 10.25 -14.15
CA ILE A 647 -43.34 9.82 -13.86
C ILE A 647 -43.33 8.51 -13.06
N ARG A 648 -44.14 8.39 -12.00
CA ARG A 648 -44.20 7.16 -11.18
C ARG A 648 -44.65 5.96 -12.01
N ASP A 649 -45.67 6.14 -12.86
CA ASP A 649 -46.19 5.06 -13.70
C ASP A 649 -45.13 4.56 -14.69
N VAL A 650 -44.38 5.48 -15.32
CA VAL A 650 -43.27 5.13 -16.22
C VAL A 650 -42.14 4.43 -15.46
N MET A 651 -41.78 4.92 -14.28
CA MET A 651 -40.76 4.29 -13.44
C MET A 651 -41.16 2.86 -13.06
N GLN A 652 -42.40 2.65 -12.62
CA GLN A 652 -42.89 1.32 -12.25
C GLN A 652 -42.89 0.36 -13.44
N ASN A 653 -43.38 0.80 -14.61
CA ASN A 653 -43.38 0.00 -15.82
C ASN A 653 -41.96 -0.40 -16.24
N SER A 654 -41.01 0.55 -16.14
CA SER A 654 -39.61 0.32 -16.49
C SER A 654 -38.93 -0.65 -15.53
N GLN A 655 -39.20 -0.56 -14.23
CA GLN A 655 -38.65 -1.48 -13.22
C GLN A 655 -39.17 -2.91 -13.40
N ASN A 656 -40.48 -3.07 -13.64
CA ASN A 656 -41.08 -4.38 -13.93
C ASN A 656 -40.42 -5.01 -15.19
N GLU A 657 -40.07 -4.20 -16.18
CA GLU A 657 -39.36 -4.67 -17.37
C GLU A 657 -37.94 -5.15 -17.07
N VAL A 658 -37.20 -4.47 -16.17
CA VAL A 658 -35.88 -4.94 -15.71
C VAL A 658 -35.99 -6.32 -15.06
N GLU A 659 -36.99 -6.52 -14.20
CA GLU A 659 -37.22 -7.80 -13.55
C GLU A 659 -37.61 -8.91 -14.54
N ARG A 660 -38.47 -8.60 -15.52
CA ARG A 660 -38.82 -9.51 -16.60
C ARG A 660 -37.58 -9.96 -17.38
N LEU A 661 -36.74 -9.01 -17.77
CA LEU A 661 -35.51 -9.26 -18.54
C LEU A 661 -34.50 -10.10 -17.76
N TYR A 662 -34.36 -9.85 -16.47
CA TYR A 662 -33.54 -10.68 -15.59
C TYR A 662 -34.01 -12.13 -15.59
N ASN A 663 -35.30 -12.35 -15.32
CA ASN A 663 -35.89 -13.68 -15.24
C ASN A 663 -35.83 -14.43 -16.58
N GLU A 664 -36.05 -13.73 -17.69
CA GLU A 664 -35.91 -14.30 -19.04
C GLU A 664 -34.46 -14.69 -19.32
N THR A 665 -33.50 -13.80 -19.05
CA THR A 665 -32.06 -14.07 -19.28
C THR A 665 -31.59 -15.26 -18.44
N LYS A 666 -31.99 -15.31 -17.17
CA LYS A 666 -31.68 -16.41 -16.26
C LYS A 666 -32.24 -17.74 -16.79
N LYS A 667 -33.52 -17.76 -17.17
CA LYS A 667 -34.19 -18.96 -17.69
C LYS A 667 -33.56 -19.43 -19.01
N GLU A 668 -33.23 -18.53 -19.93
CA GLU A 668 -32.53 -18.87 -21.17
C GLU A 668 -31.18 -19.52 -20.90
N TRP A 669 -30.39 -18.94 -19.98
CA TRP A 669 -29.12 -19.52 -19.58
C TRP A 669 -29.27 -20.90 -18.96
N GLU A 670 -30.22 -21.06 -18.04
CA GLU A 670 -30.50 -22.33 -17.36
C GLU A 670 -30.90 -23.44 -18.34
N ASN A 671 -31.63 -23.08 -19.41
CA ASN A 671 -31.98 -24.02 -20.47
C ASN A 671 -30.78 -24.48 -21.31
N VAL A 672 -29.76 -23.63 -21.48
CA VAL A 672 -28.60 -23.91 -22.35
C VAL A 672 -27.43 -24.54 -21.57
N TYR A 673 -27.13 -24.02 -20.39
CA TYR A 673 -25.93 -24.34 -19.62
C TYR A 673 -26.22 -25.02 -18.26
N GLY A 674 -27.49 -25.20 -17.89
CA GLY A 674 -27.89 -25.77 -16.60
C GLY A 674 -28.00 -24.72 -15.47
N PRO A 675 -28.22 -25.15 -14.21
CA PRO A 675 -28.68 -24.28 -13.11
C PRO A 675 -27.68 -23.22 -12.63
N THR A 676 -26.47 -23.19 -13.18
CA THR A 676 -25.37 -22.29 -12.81
C THR A 676 -25.43 -20.99 -13.60
N PHE A 677 -26.45 -20.16 -13.35
CA PHE A 677 -26.49 -18.78 -13.84
C PHE A 677 -25.65 -17.86 -12.95
N VAL A 678 -24.70 -17.12 -13.54
CA VAL A 678 -23.79 -16.23 -12.80
C VAL A 678 -24.44 -14.86 -12.59
N VAL A 679 -25.27 -14.77 -11.55
CA VAL A 679 -26.05 -13.58 -11.20
C VAL A 679 -25.20 -12.32 -11.04
N ASP A 680 -24.00 -12.44 -10.44
CA ASP A 680 -23.10 -11.31 -10.16
C ASP A 680 -22.58 -10.61 -11.43
N SER A 681 -22.57 -11.33 -12.57
CA SER A 681 -22.11 -10.80 -13.86
C SER A 681 -23.21 -10.13 -14.68
N TRP A 682 -24.47 -10.28 -14.29
CA TRP A 682 -25.60 -9.73 -15.04
C TRP A 682 -25.81 -8.26 -14.70
N GLU A 683 -25.61 -7.40 -15.69
CA GLU A 683 -25.85 -5.95 -15.59
C GLU A 683 -26.83 -5.50 -16.67
N PRO A 684 -27.94 -4.83 -16.32
CA PRO A 684 -28.95 -4.40 -17.30
C PRO A 684 -28.41 -3.56 -18.47
N ARG A 685 -27.37 -2.75 -18.21
CA ARG A 685 -26.79 -1.83 -19.22
C ARG A 685 -25.92 -2.53 -20.27
N THR A 686 -25.33 -3.67 -19.94
CA THR A 686 -24.31 -4.33 -20.77
C THR A 686 -24.71 -5.73 -21.17
N SER A 687 -25.49 -6.43 -20.34
CA SER A 687 -25.92 -7.81 -20.56
C SER A 687 -27.18 -7.92 -21.42
N VAL A 688 -27.97 -6.84 -21.53
CA VAL A 688 -29.23 -6.84 -22.28
C VAL A 688 -29.09 -5.99 -23.55
N PRO A 689 -29.18 -6.60 -24.75
CA PRO A 689 -29.21 -5.87 -26.02
C PRO A 689 -30.41 -4.91 -26.08
N THR A 690 -30.22 -3.77 -26.76
CA THR A 690 -31.24 -2.71 -26.87
C THR A 690 -32.57 -3.24 -27.44
N GLU A 691 -32.54 -4.21 -28.35
CA GLU A 691 -33.73 -4.77 -29.02
C GLU A 691 -34.61 -5.61 -28.09
N ARG A 692 -34.10 -6.04 -26.93
CA ARG A 692 -34.87 -6.82 -25.96
C ARG A 692 -35.74 -5.97 -25.06
N TRP A 693 -35.45 -4.67 -24.93
CA TRP A 693 -36.21 -3.75 -24.09
C TRP A 693 -37.59 -3.47 -24.70
N ARG A 694 -38.63 -3.64 -23.89
CA ARG A 694 -40.04 -3.39 -24.28
C ARG A 694 -40.72 -2.33 -23.43
N ASP A 695 -39.95 -1.57 -22.66
CA ASP A 695 -40.47 -0.42 -21.92
C ASP A 695 -40.73 0.75 -22.87
N LYS A 696 -41.77 1.54 -22.56
CA LYS A 696 -42.20 2.64 -23.40
C LYS A 696 -41.17 3.76 -23.59
N VAL A 697 -40.17 3.82 -22.72
CA VAL A 697 -39.07 4.79 -22.81
C VAL A 697 -38.02 4.38 -23.85
N GLU A 698 -37.95 3.09 -24.24
CA GLU A 698 -37.08 2.64 -25.34
C GLU A 698 -37.60 3.06 -26.72
N GLU A 699 -38.92 3.07 -26.90
CA GLU A 699 -39.58 3.43 -28.16
C GLU A 699 -39.39 4.91 -28.54
N LEU A 700 -38.95 5.76 -27.61
CA LEU A 700 -38.76 7.19 -27.81
C LEU A 700 -37.45 7.52 -28.52
N ASP A 701 -37.54 8.33 -29.57
CA ASP A 701 -36.38 8.92 -30.25
C ASP A 701 -35.85 10.14 -29.47
N LEU A 702 -34.98 9.86 -28.50
CA LEU A 702 -34.32 10.89 -27.69
C LEU A 702 -33.27 11.70 -28.47
N GLU A 703 -32.77 11.19 -29.60
CA GLU A 703 -31.81 11.93 -30.44
C GLU A 703 -32.52 13.08 -31.13
N THR A 704 -33.63 12.81 -31.80
CA THR A 704 -34.47 13.85 -32.42
C THR A 704 -34.94 14.86 -31.36
N PHE A 705 -35.36 14.40 -30.18
CA PHE A 705 -35.76 15.31 -29.10
C PHE A 705 -34.60 16.19 -28.61
N ALA A 706 -33.39 15.62 -28.48
CA ALA A 706 -32.19 16.38 -28.12
C ALA A 706 -31.81 17.42 -29.20
N GLU A 707 -31.93 17.06 -30.48
CA GLU A 707 -31.68 17.96 -31.60
C GLU A 707 -32.65 19.14 -31.60
N MET A 708 -33.94 18.91 -31.31
CA MET A 708 -34.93 19.98 -31.15
C MET A 708 -34.55 20.94 -30.02
N ILE A 709 -34.11 20.42 -28.87
CA ILE A 709 -33.61 21.25 -27.75
C ILE A 709 -32.39 22.05 -28.18
N GLN A 710 -31.46 21.45 -28.92
CA GLN A 710 -30.27 22.13 -29.41
C GLN A 710 -30.62 23.25 -30.40
N GLN A 711 -31.57 22.99 -31.32
CA GLN A 711 -32.06 23.98 -32.28
C GLN A 711 -32.77 25.16 -31.60
N SER A 712 -33.41 24.94 -30.45
CA SER A 712 -34.01 26.00 -29.63
C SER A 712 -32.99 26.87 -28.88
N GLY A 713 -31.69 26.58 -28.98
CA GLY A 713 -30.61 27.36 -28.37
C GLY A 713 -30.31 26.98 -26.91
N LEU A 714 -30.85 25.87 -26.41
CA LEU A 714 -30.68 25.44 -25.02
C LEU A 714 -29.45 24.54 -24.78
N GLY A 715 -28.72 24.15 -25.83
CA GLY A 715 -27.49 23.35 -25.74
C GLY A 715 -27.66 21.86 -26.07
N LYS A 716 -26.62 21.06 -25.85
CA LYS A 716 -26.59 19.62 -26.14
C LYS A 716 -26.97 18.80 -24.90
N TRP A 717 -28.10 18.09 -24.96
CA TRP A 717 -28.67 17.40 -23.79
C TRP A 717 -28.86 15.89 -23.94
N LEU A 718 -28.47 15.28 -25.07
CA LEU A 718 -28.67 13.85 -25.35
C LEU A 718 -28.18 12.94 -24.20
N SER A 719 -26.99 13.20 -23.65
CA SER A 719 -26.47 12.42 -22.51
C SER A 719 -27.35 12.49 -21.27
N HIS A 720 -27.96 13.65 -21.00
CA HIS A 720 -28.84 13.84 -19.85
C HIS A 720 -30.20 13.19 -20.06
N LEU A 721 -30.73 13.20 -21.28
CA LEU A 721 -31.98 12.51 -21.61
C LEU A 721 -31.81 10.99 -21.53
N ASN A 722 -30.68 10.48 -22.01
CA ASN A 722 -30.29 9.07 -21.82
C ASN A 722 -30.13 8.72 -20.34
N MET A 723 -29.60 9.64 -19.51
CA MET A 723 -29.56 9.46 -18.06
C MET A 723 -30.97 9.40 -17.47
N VAL A 724 -31.92 10.25 -17.88
CA VAL A 724 -33.31 10.19 -17.42
C VAL A 724 -33.93 8.83 -17.71
N LYS A 725 -33.74 8.30 -18.93
CA LYS A 725 -34.21 6.96 -19.32
C LYS A 725 -33.69 5.87 -18.38
N TRP A 726 -32.40 5.90 -18.05
CA TRP A 726 -31.82 4.94 -17.10
C TRP A 726 -32.25 5.17 -15.65
N GLU A 727 -32.46 6.40 -15.23
CA GLU A 727 -32.96 6.72 -13.89
C GLU A 727 -34.46 6.38 -13.74
N TYR A 728 -35.22 6.25 -14.82
CA TYR A 728 -36.55 5.64 -14.77
C TYR A 728 -36.50 4.13 -14.53
N ARG A 729 -35.58 3.43 -15.19
CA ARG A 729 -35.38 1.98 -15.04
C ARG A 729 -34.82 1.62 -13.67
N LEU A 730 -33.79 2.34 -13.22
CA LEU A 730 -33.01 2.05 -12.03
C LEU A 730 -32.66 3.35 -11.28
N PRO A 731 -33.62 3.92 -10.53
CA PRO A 731 -33.46 5.21 -9.86
C PRO A 731 -32.32 5.16 -8.84
N PHE A 732 -31.35 6.06 -8.99
CA PHE A 732 -30.20 6.21 -8.09
C PHE A 732 -29.52 4.89 -7.68
N GLN A 733 -29.43 3.94 -8.62
CA GLN A 733 -28.82 2.64 -8.35
C GLN A 733 -27.37 2.76 -7.90
N ASP A 734 -26.94 1.98 -6.90
CA ASP A 734 -25.54 1.96 -6.45
C ASP A 734 -24.63 1.35 -7.54
N PRO A 735 -23.65 2.10 -8.07
CA PRO A 735 -22.76 1.61 -9.13
C PRO A 735 -21.68 0.65 -8.60
N ARG A 736 -21.44 0.60 -7.29
CA ARG A 736 -20.39 -0.21 -6.67
C ARG A 736 -20.75 -1.68 -6.66
N LYS A 737 -19.79 -2.59 -6.87
CA LYS A 737 -20.01 -4.04 -6.72
C LYS A 737 -20.10 -4.41 -5.23
N PRO A 738 -20.89 -5.43 -4.84
CA PRO A 738 -20.98 -5.84 -3.43
C PRO A 738 -19.61 -6.23 -2.85
N MET A 739 -19.45 -6.09 -1.54
CA MET A 739 -18.25 -6.55 -0.86
C MET A 739 -18.07 -8.06 -1.03
N VAL A 740 -16.87 -8.48 -1.44
CA VAL A 740 -16.48 -9.88 -1.54
C VAL A 740 -15.66 -10.24 -0.29
N PRO A 741 -16.10 -11.20 0.53
CA PRO A 741 -15.31 -11.67 1.66
C PRO A 741 -13.94 -12.21 1.23
N PRO A 742 -12.85 -11.88 1.94
CA PRO A 742 -11.53 -12.44 1.67
C PRO A 742 -11.56 -13.98 1.78
N THR A 743 -10.98 -14.65 0.78
CA THR A 743 -10.82 -16.11 0.73
C THR A 743 -9.39 -16.47 0.32
N GLY A 744 -9.01 -17.76 0.47
CA GLY A 744 -7.72 -18.29 0.01
C GLY A 744 -6.49 -17.50 0.49
N GLU A 745 -5.66 -17.09 -0.47
CA GLU A 745 -4.44 -16.29 -0.26
C GLU A 745 -4.70 -14.96 0.44
N THR A 746 -5.74 -14.22 0.03
CA THR A 746 -6.07 -12.92 0.61
C THR A 746 -6.43 -13.05 2.09
N LEU A 747 -7.24 -14.06 2.44
CA LEU A 747 -7.57 -14.33 3.83
C LEU A 747 -6.34 -14.78 4.64
N PHE A 748 -5.50 -15.63 4.05
CA PHE A 748 -4.27 -16.08 4.70
C PHE A 748 -3.37 -14.91 5.09
N ARG A 749 -3.06 -14.02 4.15
CA ARG A 749 -2.23 -12.84 4.40
C ARG A 749 -2.89 -11.87 5.39
N LEU A 750 -4.21 -11.70 5.29
CA LEU A 750 -4.96 -10.81 6.18
C LEU A 750 -4.91 -11.28 7.65
N LEU A 751 -5.06 -12.58 7.90
CA LEU A 751 -5.10 -13.11 9.27
C LEU A 751 -3.71 -13.36 9.88
N THR A 752 -2.70 -13.65 9.06
CA THR A 752 -1.35 -13.97 9.55
C THR A 752 -0.41 -12.76 9.50
N GLY A 753 -0.66 -11.80 8.61
CA GLY A 753 0.26 -10.70 8.31
C GLY A 753 1.51 -11.13 7.52
N GLU A 754 1.59 -12.42 7.17
CA GLU A 754 2.75 -12.99 6.49
C GLU A 754 2.73 -12.68 4.99
N THR A 755 3.93 -12.55 4.44
CA THR A 755 4.22 -12.24 3.03
C THR A 755 5.08 -13.34 2.43
N ASP A 756 5.21 -13.42 1.11
CA ASP A 756 6.06 -14.46 0.52
C ASP A 756 7.57 -14.26 0.84
N ALA A 757 7.96 -13.05 1.24
CA ALA A 757 9.30 -12.78 1.77
C ALA A 757 9.51 -13.42 3.15
N THR A 758 8.44 -13.66 3.91
CA THR A 758 8.46 -14.21 5.27
C THR A 758 8.15 -15.71 5.28
N LEU A 759 7.16 -16.15 4.50
CA LEU A 759 6.77 -17.55 4.30
C LEU A 759 6.74 -17.94 2.81
N CYS A 760 7.69 -18.75 2.37
CA CYS A 760 7.71 -19.36 1.04
C CYS A 760 8.42 -20.72 1.04
N PRO A 761 8.12 -21.60 0.08
CA PRO A 761 8.86 -22.86 -0.11
C PRO A 761 10.38 -22.63 -0.23
N GLY A 762 11.19 -23.47 0.39
CA GLY A 762 12.66 -23.35 0.43
C GLY A 762 13.20 -22.57 1.63
N LYS A 763 12.34 -21.80 2.31
CA LYS A 763 12.78 -20.96 3.43
C LYS A 763 12.91 -21.74 4.73
N GLU A 764 13.98 -21.46 5.48
CA GLU A 764 14.17 -22.00 6.84
C GLU A 764 13.33 -21.21 7.85
N VAL A 765 12.56 -21.92 8.66
CA VAL A 765 11.75 -21.37 9.75
C VAL A 765 11.94 -22.15 11.04
N THR A 766 11.74 -21.47 12.16
CA THR A 766 11.75 -22.10 13.48
C THR A 766 10.34 -22.21 14.02
N GLY A 767 10.04 -23.32 14.69
CA GLY A 767 8.73 -23.53 15.28
C GLY A 767 8.75 -24.52 16.43
N LYS A 768 7.78 -24.39 17.34
CA LYS A 768 7.63 -25.25 18.51
C LYS A 768 6.70 -26.43 18.19
N VAL A 769 7.15 -27.65 18.45
CA VAL A 769 6.32 -28.85 18.29
C VAL A 769 5.21 -28.82 19.35
N MET A 770 3.96 -28.80 18.91
CA MET A 770 2.78 -28.72 19.79
C MET A 770 2.19 -30.09 20.07
N LYS A 771 2.16 -30.96 19.06
CA LYS A 771 1.53 -32.28 19.17
C LYS A 771 2.14 -33.23 18.13
N ASN A 772 2.44 -34.45 18.56
CA ASN A 772 2.76 -35.55 17.66
C ASN A 772 1.51 -36.40 17.42
N GLY A 773 1.36 -36.90 16.21
CA GLY A 773 0.32 -37.86 15.86
C GLY A 773 0.84 -38.87 14.84
N ASP A 774 -0.02 -39.82 14.48
CA ASP A 774 0.36 -40.98 13.66
C ASP A 774 0.90 -40.61 12.26
N PHE A 775 0.50 -39.45 11.75
CA PHE A 775 0.85 -38.99 10.40
C PHE A 775 1.96 -37.92 10.38
N GLY A 776 2.46 -37.48 11.54
CA GLY A 776 3.46 -36.42 11.64
C GLY A 776 3.32 -35.53 12.88
N SER A 777 4.02 -34.40 12.85
CA SER A 777 4.09 -33.47 13.98
C SER A 777 3.45 -32.12 13.64
N GLN A 778 2.58 -31.62 14.51
CA GLN A 778 2.06 -30.26 14.45
C GLN A 778 3.05 -29.31 15.11
N VAL A 779 3.39 -28.24 14.40
CA VAL A 779 4.37 -27.24 14.81
C VAL A 779 3.68 -25.88 14.82
N LYS A 780 3.92 -25.09 15.85
CA LYS A 780 3.50 -23.69 15.88
C LYS A 780 4.67 -22.82 15.44
N LEU A 781 4.53 -22.14 14.31
CA LEU A 781 5.53 -21.19 13.82
C LEU A 781 5.41 -19.86 14.58
N GLU A 782 6.40 -18.98 14.38
CA GLU A 782 6.25 -17.57 14.73
C GLU A 782 5.03 -16.96 14.01
N GLY A 783 4.35 -15.99 14.63
CA GLY A 783 3.11 -15.40 14.08
C GLY A 783 1.84 -16.26 14.27
N ASP A 784 1.87 -17.27 15.13
CA ASP A 784 0.74 -18.20 15.38
C ASP A 784 0.28 -19.01 14.15
N VAL A 785 1.11 -19.08 13.10
CA VAL A 785 0.83 -19.87 11.90
C VAL A 785 1.00 -21.36 12.20
N PRO A 786 -0.01 -22.21 11.92
CA PRO A 786 0.13 -23.64 12.14
C PRO A 786 0.97 -24.27 11.02
N GLY A 787 2.01 -24.98 11.42
CA GLY A 787 2.87 -25.80 10.59
C GLY A 787 2.64 -27.29 10.83
N PHE A 788 2.95 -28.11 9.84
CA PHE A 788 2.85 -29.56 9.91
C PHE A 788 4.07 -30.20 9.26
N ILE A 789 4.75 -31.09 9.98
CA ILE A 789 5.82 -31.93 9.44
C ILE A 789 5.24 -33.33 9.22
N PRO A 790 5.01 -33.77 7.97
CA PRO A 790 4.59 -35.14 7.68
C PRO A 790 5.61 -36.15 8.20
N LEU A 791 5.17 -37.34 8.62
CA LEU A 791 6.05 -38.41 9.14
C LEU A 791 7.24 -38.70 8.19
N ARG A 792 6.96 -38.76 6.89
CA ARG A 792 7.96 -38.97 5.84
C ARG A 792 9.03 -37.87 5.73
N ASN A 793 8.79 -36.69 6.30
CA ASN A 793 9.65 -35.51 6.20
C ASN A 793 10.40 -35.22 7.52
N LEU A 794 10.29 -36.09 8.53
CA LEU A 794 10.99 -35.92 9.81
C LEU A 794 12.48 -36.30 9.75
N ALA A 795 12.83 -37.25 8.89
CA ALA A 795 14.21 -37.68 8.65
C ALA A 795 14.37 -38.18 7.21
N ASP A 796 15.61 -38.32 6.75
CA ASP A 796 15.90 -38.93 5.44
C ASP A 796 15.65 -40.45 5.47
N ASP A 797 15.93 -41.09 6.61
CA ASP A 797 15.66 -42.50 6.85
C ASP A 797 14.18 -42.75 7.19
N HIS A 798 13.74 -44.01 7.10
CA HIS A 798 12.35 -44.38 7.44
C HIS A 798 12.06 -44.13 8.93
N VAL A 799 10.95 -43.43 9.21
CA VAL A 799 10.49 -43.09 10.55
C VAL A 799 9.17 -43.81 10.82
N GLU A 800 9.13 -44.63 11.88
CA GLU A 800 7.92 -45.33 12.32
C GLU A 800 7.03 -44.45 13.19
N SER A 801 7.62 -43.71 14.14
CA SER A 801 6.91 -42.79 15.02
C SER A 801 7.58 -41.41 15.06
N ALA A 802 6.75 -40.36 15.08
CA ALA A 802 7.25 -38.99 15.15
C ALA A 802 7.96 -38.67 16.47
N GLU A 803 7.57 -39.35 17.56
CA GLU A 803 8.12 -39.16 18.91
C GLU A 803 9.59 -39.56 19.02
N ASP A 804 10.06 -40.46 18.15
CA ASP A 804 11.46 -40.91 18.13
C ASP A 804 12.42 -39.84 17.61
N ILE A 805 11.90 -38.89 16.81
CA ILE A 805 12.70 -37.83 16.18
C ILE A 805 12.52 -36.49 16.90
N VAL A 806 11.28 -36.11 17.21
CA VAL A 806 10.95 -34.81 17.80
C VAL A 806 10.02 -34.96 19.00
N GLN A 807 10.38 -34.35 20.13
CA GLN A 807 9.54 -34.36 21.33
C GLN A 807 8.60 -33.15 21.37
N VAL A 808 7.40 -33.35 21.91
CA VAL A 808 6.45 -32.25 22.14
C VAL A 808 7.08 -31.19 23.05
N GLY A 809 6.94 -29.93 22.66
CA GLY A 809 7.52 -28.77 23.33
C GLY A 809 8.89 -28.35 22.83
N THR A 810 9.57 -29.17 22.02
CA THR A 810 10.87 -28.81 21.43
C THR A 810 10.73 -27.80 20.31
N VAL A 811 11.75 -26.95 20.14
CA VAL A 811 11.83 -26.02 19.01
C VAL A 811 12.69 -26.67 17.93
N VAL A 812 12.16 -26.73 16.72
CA VAL A 812 12.83 -27.30 15.55
C VAL A 812 13.06 -26.23 14.49
N THR A 813 14.17 -26.32 13.78
CA THR A 813 14.42 -25.54 12.56
C THR A 813 14.07 -26.43 11.37
N ALA A 814 13.03 -26.05 10.63
CA ALA A 814 12.52 -26.82 9.50
C ALA A 814 12.50 -25.96 8.24
N LEU A 815 12.55 -26.62 7.10
CA LEU A 815 12.43 -25.97 5.80
C LEU A 815 10.98 -26.04 5.32
N ILE A 816 10.44 -24.93 4.83
CA ILE A 816 9.10 -24.89 4.26
C ILE A 816 9.10 -25.65 2.94
N THR A 817 8.25 -26.66 2.80
CA THR A 817 8.08 -27.37 1.53
C THR A 817 6.90 -26.83 0.72
N GLN A 818 5.81 -26.45 1.40
CA GLN A 818 4.61 -25.94 0.74
C GLN A 818 3.81 -25.05 1.70
N VAL A 819 3.29 -23.94 1.19
CA VAL A 819 2.36 -23.08 1.92
C VAL A 819 0.94 -23.36 1.41
N LYS A 820 0.09 -23.97 2.24
CA LYS A 820 -1.31 -24.29 1.89
C LYS A 820 -2.23 -23.19 2.40
N MET A 821 -2.29 -22.09 1.66
CA MET A 821 -3.02 -20.87 2.06
C MET A 821 -4.52 -21.12 2.30
N GLU A 822 -5.19 -21.92 1.46
CA GLU A 822 -6.62 -22.27 1.64
C GLU A 822 -6.90 -23.03 2.95
N HIS A 823 -5.96 -23.89 3.35
CA HIS A 823 -6.06 -24.65 4.59
C HIS A 823 -5.54 -23.89 5.80
N MET A 824 -4.92 -22.72 5.60
CA MET A 824 -4.19 -21.94 6.60
C MET A 824 -3.11 -22.77 7.31
N CYS A 825 -2.33 -23.56 6.56
CA CYS A 825 -1.31 -24.44 7.13
C CYS A 825 -0.03 -24.43 6.27
N VAL A 826 1.12 -24.65 6.90
CA VAL A 826 2.42 -24.73 6.21
C VAL A 826 3.01 -26.13 6.38
N ASP A 827 3.33 -26.80 5.28
CA ASP A 827 4.06 -28.08 5.33
C ASP A 827 5.56 -27.81 5.47
N LEU A 828 6.19 -28.56 6.36
CA LEU A 828 7.58 -28.41 6.78
C LEU A 828 8.36 -29.72 6.56
N SER A 829 9.69 -29.61 6.47
CA SER A 829 10.61 -30.74 6.38
C SER A 829 11.87 -30.56 7.24
N LEU A 830 12.29 -31.67 7.83
CA LEU A 830 13.55 -31.82 8.57
C LEU A 830 14.59 -32.67 7.81
N LYS A 831 14.28 -33.12 6.58
CA LYS A 831 15.18 -33.93 5.75
C LYS A 831 16.45 -33.19 5.36
N LYS A 832 17.61 -33.85 5.49
CA LYS A 832 18.90 -33.28 5.06
C LYS A 832 18.92 -33.03 3.56
N GLU A 833 18.28 -33.88 2.76
CA GLU A 833 18.20 -33.70 1.31
C GLU A 833 17.50 -32.38 0.94
N ASP A 834 16.45 -32.01 1.67
CA ASP A 834 15.69 -30.78 1.40
C ASP A 834 16.50 -29.52 1.76
N PHE A 835 17.36 -29.57 2.78
CA PHE A 835 18.29 -28.47 3.13
C PHE A 835 19.43 -28.30 2.11
N LYS A 836 19.73 -29.32 1.31
CA LYS A 836 20.77 -29.29 0.28
C LYS A 836 20.29 -28.78 -1.07
N LYS A 837 18.97 -28.69 -1.29
CA LYS A 837 18.40 -28.14 -2.52
C LYS A 837 18.85 -26.69 -2.70
N LYS A 838 19.27 -26.36 -3.91
CA LYS A 838 19.71 -25.00 -4.24
C LYS A 838 18.53 -24.03 -4.13
N SER A 839 18.79 -22.80 -3.71
CA SER A 839 17.74 -21.77 -3.63
C SER A 839 17.05 -21.54 -4.99
N SER A 840 17.78 -21.72 -6.09
CA SER A 840 17.30 -21.59 -7.48
C SER A 840 16.42 -22.74 -7.98
N GLU A 841 16.36 -23.86 -7.27
CA GLU A 841 15.46 -24.99 -7.60
C GLU A 841 14.03 -24.78 -7.09
N TRP A 842 13.83 -23.81 -6.20
CA TRP A 842 12.51 -23.43 -5.69
C TRP A 842 11.85 -22.42 -6.62
N GLU A 843 10.54 -22.54 -6.80
CA GLU A 843 9.77 -21.58 -7.60
C GLU A 843 9.79 -20.20 -6.93
N ARG A 844 10.11 -19.17 -7.73
CA ARG A 844 10.05 -17.79 -7.27
C ARG A 844 8.58 -17.43 -6.94
N PRO A 845 8.29 -16.91 -5.75
CA PRO A 845 6.94 -16.50 -5.39
C PRO A 845 6.40 -15.41 -6.34
N GLN A 846 5.11 -15.51 -6.70
CA GLN A 846 4.46 -14.57 -7.61
C GLN A 846 4.31 -13.16 -7.02
N SER A 847 4.31 -12.99 -5.70
CA SER A 847 4.22 -11.67 -5.08
C SER A 847 5.52 -10.86 -5.15
N LEU A 848 6.66 -11.50 -5.39
CA LEU A 848 7.92 -10.79 -5.59
C LEU A 848 7.86 -10.01 -6.90
N PRO A 849 8.49 -8.81 -6.97
CA PRO A 849 8.55 -8.07 -8.21
C PRO A 849 9.09 -8.94 -9.36
N PRO A 850 8.51 -8.83 -10.58
CA PRO A 850 9.05 -9.50 -11.74
C PRO A 850 10.51 -9.09 -11.93
N LEU A 851 11.32 -10.02 -12.42
CA LEU A 851 12.71 -9.70 -12.75
C LEU A 851 12.74 -8.66 -13.86
N ASP A 852 13.63 -7.68 -13.73
CA ASP A 852 13.87 -6.71 -14.80
C ASP A 852 14.43 -7.42 -16.05
N ASP A 853 14.10 -6.90 -17.22
CA ASP A 853 14.68 -7.37 -18.48
C ASP A 853 16.20 -7.17 -18.52
N HIS A 854 16.70 -6.15 -17.81
CA HIS A 854 18.11 -5.79 -17.67
C HIS A 854 18.77 -6.39 -16.39
N PHE A 855 18.11 -7.34 -15.73
CA PHE A 855 18.68 -8.05 -14.57
C PHE A 855 19.74 -9.07 -15.01
N ASP A 856 20.96 -8.94 -14.48
CA ASP A 856 22.07 -9.85 -14.78
C ASP A 856 21.93 -11.19 -14.03
N ARG A 857 21.21 -12.13 -14.66
CA ARG A 857 20.97 -13.48 -14.12
C ARG A 857 22.27 -14.27 -13.93
N ALA A 858 23.28 -14.05 -14.78
CA ALA A 858 24.55 -14.77 -14.69
C ALA A 858 25.34 -14.32 -13.45
N ALA A 859 25.37 -13.01 -13.19
CA ALA A 859 25.93 -12.46 -11.97
C ALA A 859 25.22 -12.98 -10.72
N ALA A 860 23.88 -13.03 -10.73
CA ALA A 860 23.08 -13.53 -9.61
C ALA A 860 23.38 -15.01 -9.29
N LEU A 861 23.40 -15.88 -10.32
CA LEU A 861 23.76 -17.29 -10.16
C LEU A 861 25.14 -17.49 -9.55
N THR A 862 26.12 -16.66 -9.94
CA THR A 862 27.48 -16.72 -9.39
C THR A 862 27.49 -16.40 -7.89
N ILE A 863 26.71 -15.40 -7.46
CA ILE A 863 26.59 -15.02 -6.05
C ILE A 863 25.89 -16.11 -5.25
N ASP A 864 24.82 -16.68 -5.79
CA ASP A 864 24.08 -17.76 -5.13
C ASP A 864 24.96 -19.00 -4.92
N GLU A 865 25.79 -19.36 -5.91
CA GLU A 865 26.76 -20.46 -5.79
C GLU A 865 27.85 -20.19 -4.73
N GLU A 866 28.31 -18.94 -4.58
CA GLU A 866 29.23 -18.54 -3.50
C GLU A 866 28.55 -18.72 -2.13
N LYS A 867 27.29 -18.28 -1.98
CA LYS A 867 26.51 -18.39 -0.74
C LYS A 867 26.16 -19.82 -0.38
N ASP A 868 25.79 -20.66 -1.34
CA ASP A 868 25.44 -22.06 -1.11
C ASP A 868 26.63 -22.84 -0.56
N LYS A 869 27.85 -22.60 -1.08
CA LYS A 869 29.09 -23.20 -0.54
C LYS A 869 29.37 -22.77 0.90
N GLU A 870 29.12 -21.50 1.22
CA GLU A 870 29.26 -21.00 2.58
C GLU A 870 28.22 -21.64 3.53
N ARG A 871 26.97 -21.77 3.08
CA ARG A 871 25.88 -22.42 3.82
C ARG A 871 26.19 -23.89 4.10
N GLU A 872 26.65 -24.64 3.11
CA GLU A 872 27.03 -26.06 3.27
C GLU A 872 28.15 -26.20 4.32
N SER A 873 29.19 -25.37 4.22
CA SER A 873 30.28 -25.32 5.19
C SER A 873 29.80 -25.00 6.62
N ARG A 874 28.82 -24.10 6.75
CA ARG A 874 28.21 -23.74 8.04
C ARG A 874 27.38 -24.89 8.64
N LEU A 875 26.61 -25.59 7.81
CA LEU A 875 25.81 -26.74 8.25
C LEU A 875 26.70 -27.90 8.73
N ASP A 876 27.80 -28.16 8.02
CA ASP A 876 28.78 -29.16 8.45
C ASP A 876 29.49 -28.77 9.75
N ALA A 877 29.77 -27.48 9.97
CA ALA A 877 30.32 -27.00 11.24
C ALA A 877 29.34 -27.15 12.43
N LEU A 878 28.04 -26.94 12.21
CA LEU A 878 26.99 -27.14 13.23
C LEU A 878 26.84 -28.62 13.62
N ARG A 879 27.05 -29.54 12.66
CA ARG A 879 27.00 -31.00 12.89
C ARG A 879 28.10 -31.51 13.82
N LEU A 880 29.32 -30.98 13.71
CA LEU A 880 30.42 -31.28 14.64
C LEU A 880 30.07 -30.95 16.10
N THR A 881 29.14 -30.02 16.32
CA THR A 881 28.73 -29.56 17.65
C THR A 881 27.60 -30.40 18.24
N ILE A 882 26.66 -30.89 17.42
CA ILE A 882 25.52 -31.73 17.86
C ILE A 882 25.95 -33.19 18.05
N GLY A 883 26.94 -33.68 17.29
CA GLY A 883 27.49 -35.04 17.45
C GLY A 883 28.25 -35.29 18.76
N SER A 884 28.46 -34.25 19.58
CA SER A 884 29.21 -34.35 20.84
C SER A 884 28.31 -34.46 22.09
N SER A 885 26.97 -34.43 21.95
CA SER A 885 26.05 -34.38 23.09
C SER A 885 25.31 -35.68 23.40
N ASN A 886 25.72 -36.82 22.85
CA ASN A 886 25.28 -38.14 23.31
C ASN A 886 26.30 -39.20 22.92
N LEU A 887 27.21 -39.49 23.84
CA LEU A 887 27.80 -40.80 24.12
C LEU A 887 28.56 -40.61 25.44
N GLY A 888 28.07 -41.25 26.49
CA GLY A 888 28.73 -41.23 27.79
C GLY A 888 30.03 -42.01 27.72
N ASP A 889 31.06 -41.45 28.35
CA ASP A 889 31.94 -42.22 29.21
C ASP A 889 32.52 -41.27 30.27
N GLY A 890 32.41 -41.70 31.52
CA GLY A 890 32.89 -40.95 32.66
C GLY A 890 34.40 -40.94 32.69
N GLU A 891 35.01 -39.79 32.43
CA GLU A 891 36.40 -39.54 32.81
C GLU A 891 36.45 -38.78 34.13
N THR A 892 36.82 -39.51 35.18
CA THR A 892 37.27 -38.95 36.45
C THR A 892 38.65 -38.32 36.27
N GLY A 893 38.75 -37.01 36.49
CA GLY A 893 40.04 -36.33 36.61
C GLY A 893 40.79 -36.78 37.88
N ALA A 894 42.11 -36.79 37.80
CA ALA A 894 42.99 -37.37 38.83
C ALA A 894 43.03 -36.63 40.19
N ASP A 895 42.29 -35.54 40.39
CA ASP A 895 42.32 -34.76 41.66
C ASP A 895 40.95 -34.16 42.05
N GLY A 896 39.90 -34.98 42.10
CA GLY A 896 38.77 -34.81 43.05
C GLY A 896 38.04 -33.45 43.20
N GLN A 897 38.15 -32.50 42.26
CA GLN A 897 37.39 -31.24 42.27
C GLN A 897 36.52 -31.08 41.02
N PRO A 898 35.29 -30.54 41.15
CA PRO A 898 34.43 -30.28 40.01
C PRO A 898 35.01 -29.17 39.13
N VAL A 899 35.23 -29.49 37.85
CA VAL A 899 35.60 -28.51 36.82
C VAL A 899 34.43 -27.53 36.64
N ARG A 900 34.60 -26.28 37.07
CA ARG A 900 33.71 -25.18 36.69
C ARG A 900 33.79 -24.99 35.18
N ARG A 901 32.72 -25.34 34.46
CA ARG A 901 32.53 -24.93 33.06
C ARG A 901 32.38 -23.40 33.02
N SER A 902 33.42 -22.70 32.59
CA SER A 902 33.32 -21.30 32.19
C SER A 902 32.39 -21.19 30.98
N GLY A 903 31.38 -20.31 31.07
CA GLY A 903 30.27 -20.19 30.14
C GLY A 903 30.70 -19.96 28.69
N LYS A 904 30.30 -20.86 27.79
CA LYS A 904 30.16 -20.56 26.36
C LYS A 904 28.83 -19.82 26.18
N VAL A 905 28.87 -18.72 25.42
CA VAL A 905 27.68 -17.95 25.05
C VAL A 905 26.70 -18.88 24.30
N THR A 906 25.55 -19.15 24.91
CA THR A 906 24.50 -19.98 24.32
C THR A 906 23.79 -19.16 23.24
N ARG A 907 23.77 -19.66 21.99
CA ARG A 907 23.03 -19.06 20.87
C ARG A 907 21.55 -18.89 21.25
N ARG A 908 20.97 -17.73 20.99
CA ARG A 908 19.58 -17.37 21.31
C ARG A 908 18.66 -17.55 20.11
N ALA A 909 17.44 -18.02 20.34
CA ALA A 909 16.39 -18.08 19.34
C ALA A 909 15.65 -16.73 19.31
N CYS A 910 16.13 -15.80 18.50
CA CYS A 910 15.51 -14.49 18.29
C CYS A 910 15.74 -14.02 16.86
N ALA A 911 14.64 -13.87 16.12
CA ALA A 911 14.61 -13.32 14.76
C ALA A 911 14.18 -11.84 14.80
N HIS A 912 14.98 -10.98 15.44
CA HIS A 912 14.73 -9.54 15.49
C HIS A 912 15.79 -8.78 14.66
N PRO A 913 15.43 -7.76 13.85
CA PRO A 913 16.38 -7.03 13.00
C PRO A 913 17.57 -6.43 13.74
N ALA A 914 17.33 -5.96 14.97
CA ALA A 914 18.37 -5.42 15.85
C ALA A 914 19.16 -6.50 16.61
N PHE A 915 18.79 -7.78 16.58
CA PHE A 915 19.43 -8.83 17.39
C PHE A 915 20.53 -9.58 16.61
N ARG A 916 21.65 -9.88 17.27
CA ARG A 916 22.80 -10.62 16.72
C ARG A 916 23.26 -11.68 17.71
N ASN A 917 23.36 -12.92 17.25
CA ASN A 917 24.08 -13.98 17.97
C ASN A 917 25.58 -13.88 17.71
N ALA A 918 26.17 -12.75 18.09
CA ALA A 918 27.55 -12.38 17.76
C ALA A 918 28.34 -12.03 19.01
N LYS A 919 29.68 -12.02 18.89
CA LYS A 919 30.57 -11.54 19.95
C LYS A 919 30.59 -10.01 20.01
N HIS A 920 31.14 -9.47 21.10
CA HIS A 920 31.28 -8.03 21.31
C HIS A 920 31.95 -7.33 20.12
N ASP A 921 33.14 -7.79 19.73
CA ASP A 921 33.95 -7.17 18.67
C ASP A 921 33.29 -7.24 17.29
N GLU A 922 32.46 -8.26 17.04
CA GLU A 922 31.75 -8.44 15.78
C GLU A 922 30.63 -7.40 15.61
N VAL A 923 29.87 -7.14 16.68
CA VAL A 923 28.80 -6.13 16.68
C VAL A 923 29.39 -4.71 16.62
N ASP A 924 30.50 -4.47 17.32
CA ASP A 924 31.18 -3.16 17.25
C ASP A 924 31.76 -2.90 15.87
N ARG A 925 32.31 -3.92 15.21
CA ARG A 925 32.79 -3.80 13.84
C ARG A 925 31.64 -3.56 12.86
N GLU A 926 30.52 -4.29 12.98
CA GLU A 926 29.33 -4.09 12.14
C GLU A 926 28.81 -2.64 12.24
N LEU A 927 28.73 -2.12 13.46
CA LEU A 927 28.33 -0.74 13.72
C LEU A 927 29.33 0.26 13.11
N ASN A 928 30.64 0.07 13.31
CA ASN A 928 31.66 0.99 12.81
C ASN A 928 31.82 0.97 11.28
N GLU A 929 31.72 -0.19 10.63
CA GLU A 929 31.81 -0.32 9.17
C GLU A 929 30.63 0.32 8.44
N ALA A 930 29.45 0.35 9.07
CA ALA A 930 28.25 0.97 8.51
C ALA A 930 28.27 2.52 8.57
N GLY A 931 29.19 3.11 9.31
CA GLY A 931 29.41 4.56 9.36
C GLY A 931 28.20 5.36 9.84
N ASP A 932 27.97 6.53 9.24
CA ASP A 932 26.94 7.49 9.66
C ASP A 932 25.51 6.92 9.63
N ALA A 933 25.25 5.88 8.84
CA ALA A 933 23.92 5.28 8.69
C ALA A 933 23.42 4.53 9.93
N MET A 934 24.33 4.13 10.84
CA MET A 934 23.98 3.45 12.09
C MET A 934 23.96 4.39 13.31
N VAL A 935 24.19 5.69 13.12
CA VAL A 935 24.16 6.66 14.23
C VAL A 935 22.73 6.79 14.76
N GLY A 936 22.56 6.56 16.06
CA GLY A 936 21.27 6.50 16.73
C GLY A 936 20.65 5.09 16.76
N GLU A 937 21.12 4.17 15.91
CA GLU A 937 20.65 2.79 15.91
C GLU A 937 21.35 1.96 17.00
N ALA A 938 20.69 0.88 17.42
CA ALA A 938 21.20 0.00 18.45
C ALA A 938 21.06 -1.48 18.07
N LEU A 939 22.16 -2.24 18.20
CA LEU A 939 22.19 -3.69 18.02
C LEU A 939 22.24 -4.40 19.37
N ILE A 940 21.59 -5.54 19.49
CA ILE A 940 21.45 -6.31 20.73
C ILE A 940 22.11 -7.66 20.55
N ARG A 941 22.86 -8.12 21.54
CA ARG A 941 23.44 -9.47 21.57
C ARG A 941 23.31 -10.12 22.95
N PRO A 942 23.47 -11.44 23.05
CA PRO A 942 23.66 -12.11 24.34
C PRO A 942 24.85 -11.49 25.09
N SER A 943 24.67 -11.16 26.37
CA SER A 943 25.77 -10.64 27.19
C SER A 943 26.66 -11.79 27.66
N ASN A 944 27.96 -11.50 27.82
CA ASN A 944 28.93 -12.47 28.34
C ASN A 944 28.86 -12.60 29.88
N LYS A 945 28.06 -11.75 30.54
CA LYS A 945 27.98 -11.70 32.00
C LYS A 945 27.13 -12.81 32.60
N SER A 946 25.99 -13.12 31.99
CA SER A 946 25.09 -14.17 32.45
C SER A 946 24.15 -14.64 31.33
N CYS A 947 23.55 -15.82 31.52
CA CYS A 947 22.47 -16.29 30.65
C CYS A 947 21.22 -15.40 30.71
N ASP A 948 21.06 -14.58 31.75
CA ASP A 948 19.91 -13.70 31.97
C ASP A 948 20.21 -12.23 31.66
N SER A 949 21.17 -12.01 30.75
CA SER A 949 21.57 -10.66 30.36
C SER A 949 21.78 -10.52 28.86
N LEU A 950 21.32 -9.39 28.32
CA LEU A 950 21.64 -8.92 26.97
C LEU A 950 22.51 -7.66 27.05
N ALA A 951 23.26 -7.42 25.98
CA ALA A 951 24.04 -6.21 25.80
C ALA A 951 23.53 -5.48 24.55
N ILE A 952 23.11 -4.23 24.73
CA ILE A 952 22.73 -3.31 23.65
C ILE A 952 23.97 -2.49 23.31
N HIS A 953 24.41 -2.55 22.06
CA HIS A 953 25.44 -1.75 21.45
C HIS A 953 24.77 -0.61 20.69
N TRP A 954 24.78 0.59 21.26
CA TRP A 954 24.14 1.78 20.69
C TRP A 954 25.20 2.72 20.13
N MET A 955 25.14 3.04 18.84
CA MET A 955 26.06 3.99 18.24
C MET A 955 25.57 5.42 18.47
N VAL A 956 26.26 6.14 19.37
CA VAL A 956 25.91 7.53 19.73
C VAL A 956 26.40 8.51 18.66
N ARG A 957 27.56 8.21 18.07
CA ARG A 957 28.19 8.94 16.96
C ARG A 957 29.17 8.00 16.24
N PRO A 958 29.64 8.33 15.03
CA PRO A 958 30.59 7.47 14.31
C PRO A 958 31.81 7.14 15.18
N GLY A 959 32.12 5.84 15.33
CA GLY A 959 33.23 5.37 16.17
C GLY A 959 32.98 5.39 17.68
N CYS A 960 31.81 5.83 18.17
CA CYS A 960 31.49 5.91 19.60
C CYS A 960 30.27 5.05 19.92
N ILE A 961 30.53 3.84 20.41
CA ILE A 961 29.50 2.85 20.74
C ILE A 961 29.36 2.78 22.26
N LYS A 962 28.14 2.93 22.77
CA LYS A 962 27.82 2.74 24.17
C LYS A 962 27.16 1.39 24.36
N VAL A 963 27.78 0.54 25.19
CA VAL A 963 27.20 -0.75 25.58
C VAL A 963 26.37 -0.60 26.85
N ILE A 964 25.10 -1.00 26.78
CA ILE A 964 24.13 -0.97 27.88
C ILE A 964 23.75 -2.42 28.22
N GLU A 965 23.80 -2.78 29.49
CA GLU A 965 23.35 -4.10 29.96
C GLU A 965 21.85 -4.08 30.24
N VAL A 966 21.19 -5.14 29.80
CA VAL A 966 19.77 -5.41 30.02
C VAL A 966 19.66 -6.71 30.80
N LEU A 967 18.92 -6.69 31.89
CA LEU A 967 18.60 -7.90 32.65
C LEU A 967 17.27 -8.47 32.16
N GLU A 968 17.23 -9.76 31.92
CA GLU A 968 16.06 -10.44 31.38
C GLU A 968 15.41 -11.32 32.45
N GLN A 969 14.08 -11.34 32.50
CA GLN A 969 13.28 -12.18 33.40
C GLN A 969 12.12 -12.83 32.65
N ASP A 970 11.48 -13.80 33.31
CA ASP A 970 10.35 -14.57 32.78
C ASP A 970 10.67 -15.24 31.43
N LYS A 971 11.73 -16.05 31.45
CA LYS A 971 12.17 -16.85 30.31
C LYS A 971 11.51 -18.22 30.31
N ASP A 972 11.07 -18.65 29.13
CA ASP A 972 10.59 -20.02 28.94
C ASP A 972 11.74 -21.04 28.95
N THR A 973 12.89 -20.66 28.39
CA THR A 973 14.11 -21.45 28.35
C THR A 973 15.35 -20.55 28.42
N ASP A 974 16.51 -21.12 28.76
CA ASP A 974 17.78 -20.39 28.71
C ASP A 974 18.09 -19.84 27.31
N ALA A 975 17.57 -20.44 26.23
CA ALA A 975 17.82 -20.03 24.85
C ALA A 975 16.84 -18.97 24.30
N SER A 976 15.70 -18.75 24.97
CA SER A 976 14.73 -17.71 24.63
C SER A 976 15.08 -16.35 25.24
N ILE A 977 14.61 -15.28 24.61
CA ILE A 977 14.63 -13.93 25.19
C ILE A 977 13.56 -13.85 26.29
N GLY A 978 13.85 -13.09 27.35
CA GLY A 978 12.91 -12.91 28.45
C GLY A 978 11.71 -12.05 28.06
N ASN A 979 10.52 -12.40 28.55
CA ASN A 979 9.31 -11.60 28.37
C ASN A 979 9.35 -10.27 29.15
N LYS A 980 10.33 -10.11 30.05
CA LYS A 980 10.60 -8.85 30.76
C LYS A 980 12.06 -8.46 30.60
N LEU A 981 12.30 -7.34 29.93
CA LEU A 981 13.61 -6.72 29.76
C LEU A 981 13.73 -5.55 30.73
N ILE A 982 14.77 -5.53 31.55
CA ILE A 982 14.92 -4.58 32.64
C ILE A 982 16.21 -3.79 32.45
N ILE A 983 16.07 -2.47 32.34
CA ILE A 983 17.20 -1.54 32.39
C ILE A 983 17.01 -0.67 33.64
N LYS A 984 17.98 -0.72 34.55
CA LYS A 984 17.94 -0.03 35.85
C LYS A 984 16.73 -0.44 36.71
N LYS A 985 15.59 0.27 36.56
CA LYS A 985 14.33 0.06 37.32
C LYS A 985 13.09 0.05 36.42
N GLU A 986 13.26 0.22 35.11
CA GLU A 986 12.16 0.20 34.15
C GLU A 986 12.09 -1.17 33.47
N VAL A 987 10.86 -1.61 33.20
CA VAL A 987 10.55 -2.91 32.60
C VAL A 987 9.95 -2.69 31.22
N TYR A 988 10.45 -3.41 30.23
CA TYR A 988 9.99 -3.40 28.84
C TYR A 988 9.53 -4.83 28.48
N GLY A 989 8.43 -4.95 27.73
CA GLY A 989 7.83 -6.23 27.36
C GLY A 989 8.37 -6.82 26.05
N SER A 990 9.03 -6.01 25.21
CA SER A 990 9.63 -6.47 23.95
C SER A 990 10.88 -5.65 23.59
N ILE A 991 11.65 -6.14 22.61
CA ILE A 991 12.80 -5.40 22.06
C ILE A 991 12.34 -4.10 21.40
N ASP A 992 11.28 -4.12 20.60
CA ASP A 992 10.76 -2.92 19.93
C ASP A 992 10.30 -1.86 20.94
N GLU A 993 9.62 -2.28 22.01
CA GLU A 993 9.23 -1.38 23.08
C GLU A 993 10.47 -0.78 23.77
N LEU A 994 11.49 -1.59 24.02
CA LEU A 994 12.75 -1.14 24.61
C LEU A 994 13.46 -0.12 23.71
N LEU A 995 13.59 -0.41 22.41
CA LEU A 995 14.23 0.49 21.46
C LEU A 995 13.44 1.81 21.33
N GLY A 996 12.11 1.73 21.24
CA GLY A 996 11.24 2.90 21.11
C GLY A 996 11.13 3.75 22.39
N ARG A 997 11.15 3.15 23.59
CA ARG A 997 10.98 3.88 24.86
C ARG A 997 12.29 4.24 25.55
N TYR A 998 13.37 3.53 25.29
CA TYR A 998 14.67 3.79 25.91
C TYR A 998 15.67 4.42 24.93
N ILE A 999 15.86 3.83 23.75
CA ILE A 999 16.88 4.31 22.79
C ILE A 999 16.41 5.56 22.04
N ALA A 1000 15.20 5.58 21.48
CA ALA A 1000 14.73 6.71 20.68
C ALA A 1000 14.73 8.06 21.46
N PRO A 1001 14.26 8.15 22.72
CA PRO A 1001 14.36 9.40 23.48
C PRO A 1001 15.81 9.78 23.83
N MET A 1002 16.73 8.81 23.93
CA MET A 1002 18.14 9.09 24.12
C MET A 1002 18.77 9.68 22.85
N ASN A 1003 18.36 9.23 21.67
CA ASN A 1003 18.78 9.82 20.40
C ASN A 1003 18.39 11.30 20.32
N ASP A 1004 17.14 11.63 20.66
CA ASP A 1004 16.67 13.02 20.66
C ASP A 1004 17.55 13.93 21.55
N ARG A 1005 17.97 13.42 22.72
CA ARG A 1005 18.83 14.16 23.66
C ARG A 1005 20.27 14.30 23.17
N VAL A 1006 20.81 13.26 22.54
CA VAL A 1006 22.14 13.32 21.92
C VAL A 1006 22.12 14.34 20.79
N GLU A 1007 21.09 14.32 19.96
CA GLU A 1007 20.91 15.29 18.88
C GLU A 1007 20.81 16.73 19.42
N GLU A 1008 20.07 16.95 20.51
CA GLU A 1008 19.99 18.25 21.20
C GLU A 1008 21.37 18.75 21.67
N VAL A 1009 22.20 17.86 22.24
CA VAL A 1009 23.56 18.19 22.69
C VAL A 1009 24.49 18.49 21.53
N LEU A 1010 24.46 17.67 20.47
CA LEU A 1010 25.30 17.86 19.28
C LEU A 1010 24.98 19.18 18.57
N HIS A 1011 23.70 19.57 18.51
CA HIS A 1011 23.26 20.84 17.91
C HIS A 1011 23.39 22.05 18.84
N HIS A 1012 23.79 21.87 20.10
CA HIS A 1012 23.96 22.99 21.01
C HIS A 1012 25.17 23.85 20.59
N ARG A 1013 24.98 25.16 20.48
CA ARG A 1013 26.00 26.14 20.02
C ARG A 1013 27.36 26.12 20.74
N LYS A 1014 27.45 25.51 21.93
CA LYS A 1014 28.69 25.39 22.71
C LYS A 1014 29.33 23.99 22.62
N PHE A 1015 28.69 23.05 21.93
CA PHE A 1015 29.26 21.73 21.69
C PHE A 1015 30.49 21.86 20.80
N LEU A 1016 31.55 21.15 21.15
CA LEU A 1016 32.82 21.12 20.41
C LEU A 1016 33.28 19.67 20.35
N ASP A 1017 33.41 19.14 19.14
CA ASP A 1017 33.86 17.77 18.92
C ASP A 1017 35.40 17.70 18.90
N LYS A 1018 35.99 17.73 20.10
CA LYS A 1018 37.44 17.72 20.34
C LYS A 1018 37.79 16.90 21.57
N LEU A 1019 39.04 16.45 21.66
CA LEU A 1019 39.59 15.83 22.87
C LEU A 1019 39.61 16.81 24.04
N GLU A 1020 39.53 16.29 25.26
CA GLU A 1020 39.47 17.08 26.51
C GLU A 1020 40.63 18.09 26.59
N ASP A 1021 41.86 17.66 26.31
CA ASP A 1021 43.07 18.51 26.32
C ASP A 1021 42.97 19.69 25.33
N GLU A 1022 42.36 19.47 24.16
CA GLU A 1022 42.16 20.54 23.17
C GLU A 1022 41.06 21.51 23.59
N ILE A 1023 40.03 21.00 24.26
CA ILE A 1023 38.96 21.82 24.83
C ILE A 1023 39.52 22.67 25.96
N ASP A 1024 40.31 22.10 26.85
CA ASP A 1024 40.96 22.82 27.95
C ASP A 1024 41.88 23.92 27.43
N THR A 1025 42.73 23.61 26.44
CA THR A 1025 43.59 24.62 25.80
C THR A 1025 42.76 25.76 25.19
N LYS A 1026 41.64 25.44 24.53
CA LYS A 1026 40.74 26.43 23.95
C LYS A 1026 40.01 27.24 25.01
N LEU A 1027 39.57 26.62 26.11
CA LEU A 1027 38.94 27.29 27.23
C LEU A 1027 39.92 28.22 27.95
N GLU A 1028 41.18 27.81 28.12
CA GLU A 1028 42.25 28.67 28.62
C GLU A 1028 42.51 29.86 27.71
N THR A 1029 42.49 29.64 26.38
CA THR A 1029 42.64 30.69 25.38
C THR A 1029 41.46 31.66 25.36
N MET A 1030 40.23 31.17 25.57
CA MET A 1030 39.02 31.99 25.65
C MET A 1030 38.86 32.72 27.00
N LYS A 1031 39.52 32.23 28.05
CA LYS A 1031 39.51 32.81 29.40
C LYS A 1031 40.57 33.90 29.57
N ARG A 1032 41.69 33.82 28.85
CA ARG A 1032 42.66 34.91 28.69
C ARG A 1032 42.10 35.99 27.78
#